data_AF-A0A5N5X243-F1
#
_entry.id   AF-A0A5N5X243-F1
#
_cell.length_a   1.000
_cell.length_b   1.000
_cell.length_c   1.000
_cell.angle_alpha   90.00
_cell.angle_beta   90.00
_cell.angle_gamma   90.00
#
_symmetry.space_group_name_H-M   'P 1'
#
loop_
_entity.id
_entity.type
_entity.pdbx_description
1 polymer ?
#
loop_
_entity_poly.entity_id
_entity_poly.type
_entity_poly.pdbx_seq_one_letter_code
_entity_poly.pdbx_strand_id
1 'polypeptide(L)'
;MNGFDLRSSQSSYGDPRHFSGASFGAPQPPPTKVLIDGYRGAPDLKNVESPRFNPLNTTHPRSSALLNGNDPVTMYLLTETAMGDSAHYEVLSLEEVESLKKEFKFLSGRLEAAKRKLTLETKLRDAAMSLSRLYSSKSPRSSEEYDMGGSPKSNRSRRSVFGRNGASSTLDKTDGELAVSTRKCEELSQEVWNLESRVQLAQKRLLEHTAGVLQMTHKGLKKYPKNHVPHTPESLSSHNPRGSIDDFDDRSLYKTSDHLNELGGHVPQGLGSLTNLGPIAASFDTLQSTEKRLELLSGRIHDMILQSNPNSNFPPVPQPSESEEVVNPTASVEAYMAYIENGLGALVATPNSTSATRSADHEIDQHLSEVNARLYQIVNDTGLPRSRTLPPPPDIASGTLQEHLLYLNDGIDGLHERVGGLVEQKSILTTQIQQQRELNSKSDAERDAHIADLVEQLAHARKELELAEREGEQSKGELSQMMEQLEAMRREMSDHQLRAIPEDNLETLASEKVARARAEAEISRLQTTMQELQHEKSALAEAHEARLRAEAEISRLQAVVQEHQQEKATHTEVQEAHLRAESEITRLQAVVQELQHIKDAHTEAHEARLRAETEVARLQSIILAHQHEKDAHAETHEARLRAEAELARLQTVMQELQHEKDTQAEAHEARLRAENEVTRLEAQLEQLRSETSGHTEQLSAVRSQSDGEVARLQGVIDQLRSEADARAEEAAESRERAAKQISNMEEGIQQIRTEADARLKEATDSRAQAEGEVTRLQALMDQLRSDVKSQLREATEARTHAEENAARLQAELTELEGEIVRVQTELTMAKAELDGAYGSRSQRAAAVNPAIQKELEVLTTRNLELAQELATFKAGKPVNSDTQRRVQTLEKELRETIDDYEAMTKASIEFEKERERFEILIDQLRDRSEQLETQLNEERITWMGMHTAPMGRDGTTYETTSTMVLKNEFKKMMRDTRAENMKILKAEQEERRRLETLLRNLKKEQASKAGPNQTVTAL
;
A
#
# COMPACT_ATOMS: atom_id res chain seq x y z
N MET A 1 -9.48 -13.18 -77.81
CA MET A 1 -10.47 -14.29 -77.90
C MET A 1 -10.13 -15.29 -76.83
N ASN A 2 -11.14 -15.82 -76.13
CA ASN A 2 -11.21 -17.11 -75.43
C ASN A 2 -10.12 -17.41 -74.36
N GLY A 3 -10.35 -18.24 -73.34
CA GLY A 3 -11.54 -18.99 -72.92
C GLY A 3 -11.31 -19.60 -71.52
N PHE A 4 -12.35 -20.14 -70.88
CA PHE A 4 -12.32 -20.59 -69.48
C PHE A 4 -11.70 -21.98 -69.25
N ASP A 5 -11.10 -22.15 -68.06
CA ASP A 5 -11.02 -23.33 -67.16
C ASP A 5 -10.50 -24.69 -67.72
N LEU A 6 -9.65 -25.43 -67.00
CA LEU A 6 -10.05 -26.17 -65.79
C LEU A 6 -8.87 -26.69 -64.93
N ARG A 7 -9.06 -26.61 -63.60
CA ARG A 7 -8.56 -27.50 -62.52
C ARG A 7 -7.10 -28.01 -62.53
N SER A 8 -6.38 -27.67 -61.46
CA SER A 8 -5.90 -28.68 -60.50
C SER A 8 -5.75 -28.07 -59.10
N SER A 9 -5.89 -28.88 -58.05
CA SER A 9 -5.76 -28.46 -56.66
C SER A 9 -4.47 -29.00 -56.05
N GLN A 10 -3.64 -28.14 -55.45
CA GLN A 10 -2.63 -28.55 -54.47
C GLN A 10 -2.61 -27.60 -53.27
N SER A 11 -2.02 -28.09 -52.17
CA SER A 11 -2.27 -27.59 -50.82
C SER A 11 -0.98 -27.12 -50.14
N SER A 12 -1.03 -25.88 -49.64
CA SER A 12 -0.36 -25.38 -48.44
C SER A 12 1.18 -25.24 -48.39
N TYR A 13 1.59 -24.31 -47.51
CA TYR A 13 2.92 -24.03 -46.96
C TYR A 13 4.09 -23.75 -47.91
N GLY A 14 4.58 -22.49 -47.90
CA GLY A 14 5.97 -22.21 -48.28
C GLY A 14 6.27 -20.86 -48.97
N ASP A 15 5.93 -19.71 -48.38
CA ASP A 15 6.58 -18.44 -48.76
C ASP A 15 7.06 -17.65 -47.50
N PRO A 16 8.37 -17.58 -47.23
CA PRO A 16 8.92 -16.98 -46.01
C PRO A 16 9.06 -15.44 -46.07
N ARG A 17 8.39 -14.75 -47.00
CA ARG A 17 8.55 -13.30 -47.26
C ARG A 17 7.68 -12.36 -46.42
N HIS A 18 6.98 -12.87 -45.41
CA HIS A 18 6.10 -12.08 -44.53
C HIS A 18 6.51 -12.08 -43.04
N PHE A 19 7.81 -12.26 -42.76
CA PHE A 19 8.40 -11.85 -41.49
C PHE A 19 8.53 -10.31 -41.41
N SER A 20 7.39 -9.62 -41.35
CA SER A 20 7.35 -8.24 -40.85
C SER A 20 7.69 -8.28 -39.36
N GLY A 21 8.82 -7.70 -38.98
CA GLY A 21 9.24 -7.61 -37.58
C GLY A 21 8.26 -6.75 -36.76
N ALA A 22 7.30 -7.40 -36.11
CA ALA A 22 6.42 -6.76 -35.14
C ALA A 22 7.24 -6.36 -33.91
N SER A 23 7.75 -5.13 -33.91
CA SER A 23 8.27 -4.50 -32.69
C SER A 23 7.20 -4.56 -31.60
N PHE A 24 7.59 -4.98 -30.39
CA PHE A 24 6.73 -4.98 -29.20
C PHE A 24 6.51 -3.55 -28.66
N GLY A 25 6.01 -2.66 -29.53
CA GLY A 25 5.40 -1.42 -29.09
C GLY A 25 4.11 -1.71 -28.33
N ALA A 26 3.81 -0.89 -27.32
CA ALA A 26 2.52 -0.96 -26.65
C ALA A 26 1.37 -0.82 -27.68
N PRO A 27 0.23 -1.51 -27.50
CA PRO A 27 -0.91 -1.35 -28.40
C PRO A 27 -1.30 0.13 -28.46
N GLN A 28 -1.49 0.67 -29.67
CA GLN A 28 -1.96 2.05 -29.80
C GLN A 28 -3.42 2.15 -29.34
N PRO A 29 -3.79 3.20 -28.60
CA PRO A 29 -5.19 3.41 -28.20
C PRO A 29 -6.05 3.57 -29.46
N PRO A 30 -7.20 2.87 -29.57
CA PRO A 30 -8.13 3.08 -30.67
C PRO A 30 -8.70 4.51 -30.60
N PRO A 31 -9.14 5.09 -31.74
CA PRO A 31 -9.54 6.50 -31.79
C PRO A 31 -10.64 6.85 -30.78
N THR A 32 -10.50 7.98 -30.09
CA THR A 32 -11.32 8.42 -28.93
C THR A 32 -12.82 8.27 -29.16
N LYS A 33 -13.30 8.58 -30.36
CA LYS A 33 -14.71 8.48 -30.74
C LYS A 33 -15.25 7.04 -30.66
N VAL A 34 -14.43 6.03 -30.96
CA VAL A 34 -14.78 4.61 -30.84
C VAL A 34 -14.74 4.16 -29.38
N LEU A 35 -13.80 4.67 -28.57
CA LEU A 35 -13.79 4.43 -27.12
C LEU A 35 -15.05 5.00 -26.45
N ILE A 36 -15.39 6.27 -26.73
CA ILE A 36 -16.59 6.91 -26.18
C ILE A 36 -17.86 6.14 -26.56
N ASP A 37 -18.01 5.71 -27.82
CA ASP A 37 -19.22 4.99 -28.23
C ASP A 37 -19.28 3.56 -27.66
N GLY A 38 -18.13 2.89 -27.52
CA GLY A 38 -18.02 1.63 -26.79
C GLY A 38 -18.41 1.72 -25.31
N TYR A 39 -18.07 2.84 -24.64
CA TYR A 39 -18.47 3.10 -23.25
C TYR A 39 -19.83 3.82 -23.10
N ARG A 40 -20.45 4.30 -24.20
CA ARG A 40 -21.82 4.88 -24.21
C ARG A 40 -22.89 3.84 -23.91
N GLY A 41 -22.64 2.57 -24.27
CA GLY A 41 -23.56 1.45 -24.07
C GLY A 41 -23.63 0.95 -22.62
N ALA A 42 -24.37 1.63 -21.75
CA ALA A 42 -24.72 1.10 -20.43
C ALA A 42 -26.09 1.61 -19.93
N PRO A 43 -26.90 0.79 -19.22
CA PRO A 43 -26.54 -0.49 -18.61
C PRO A 43 -27.46 -1.68 -19.01
N ASP A 44 -26.96 -2.64 -19.79
CA ASP A 44 -27.50 -4.00 -19.78
C ASP A 44 -26.42 -5.05 -20.09
N LEU A 45 -25.67 -5.48 -19.07
CA LEU A 45 -24.64 -6.52 -19.16
C LEU A 45 -25.25 -7.95 -19.23
N LYS A 46 -26.27 -8.13 -20.10
CA LYS A 46 -26.83 -9.44 -20.46
C LYS A 46 -26.79 -9.74 -21.96
N ASN A 47 -26.52 -8.76 -22.85
CA ASN A 47 -26.49 -8.98 -24.30
C ASN A 47 -25.37 -8.18 -24.99
N VAL A 48 -24.90 -8.69 -26.14
CA VAL A 48 -23.93 -8.06 -27.06
C VAL A 48 -22.47 -7.96 -26.55
N GLU A 49 -21.99 -9.05 -25.96
CA GLU A 49 -21.27 -9.99 -26.83
C GLU A 49 -22.22 -11.18 -27.09
N SER A 50 -22.03 -11.90 -28.19
CA SER A 50 -22.60 -13.25 -28.35
C SER A 50 -21.50 -14.27 -28.11
N PRO A 51 -21.35 -14.82 -26.88
CA PRO A 51 -20.44 -15.93 -26.67
C PRO A 51 -20.91 -17.12 -27.51
N ARG A 52 -19.97 -17.91 -28.03
CA ARG A 52 -20.30 -19.20 -28.66
C ARG A 52 -20.65 -20.21 -27.57
N PHE A 53 -21.82 -20.02 -26.96
CA PHE A 53 -22.33 -20.84 -25.85
C PHE A 53 -22.34 -22.33 -26.21
N ASN A 54 -21.83 -23.13 -25.28
CA ASN A 54 -22.15 -24.55 -25.20
C ASN A 54 -23.48 -24.72 -24.44
N PRO A 55 -24.60 -25.06 -25.11
CA PRO A 55 -25.90 -25.17 -24.46
C PRO A 55 -26.01 -26.39 -23.53
N LEU A 56 -25.03 -27.30 -23.55
CA LEU A 56 -25.00 -28.53 -22.74
C LEU A 56 -24.21 -28.37 -21.44
N ASN A 57 -23.55 -27.23 -21.19
CA ASN A 57 -22.81 -27.00 -19.96
C ASN A 57 -22.95 -25.55 -19.44
N THR A 58 -23.89 -25.37 -18.50
CA THR A 58 -24.16 -24.07 -17.86
C THR A 58 -23.06 -23.58 -16.92
N THR A 59 -22.14 -24.45 -16.46
CA THR A 59 -21.08 -24.04 -15.52
C THR A 59 -19.88 -23.41 -16.22
N HIS A 60 -19.63 -23.78 -17.49
CA HIS A 60 -18.56 -23.22 -18.31
C HIS A 60 -19.08 -22.77 -19.69
N PRO A 61 -19.82 -21.64 -19.77
CA PRO A 61 -20.45 -21.16 -21.01
C PRO A 61 -19.45 -20.71 -22.09
N ARG A 62 -18.17 -20.53 -21.74
CA ARG A 62 -17.05 -20.28 -22.67
C ARG A 62 -16.37 -21.56 -23.21
N SER A 63 -16.78 -22.75 -22.77
CA SER A 63 -16.33 -24.02 -23.37
C SER A 63 -16.89 -24.17 -24.78
N SER A 64 -16.17 -24.81 -25.69
CA SER A 64 -16.71 -25.17 -27.00
C SER A 64 -17.67 -26.36 -26.87
N ALA A 65 -18.74 -26.37 -27.67
CA ALA A 65 -19.84 -27.35 -27.58
C ALA A 65 -19.47 -28.81 -27.93
N LEU A 66 -18.19 -29.11 -28.15
CA LEU A 66 -17.67 -30.42 -28.57
C LEU A 66 -16.64 -31.01 -27.58
N LEU A 67 -16.34 -30.34 -26.47
CA LEU A 67 -15.45 -30.85 -25.42
C LEU A 67 -16.16 -31.91 -24.56
N ASN A 68 -16.09 -33.17 -25.00
CA ASN A 68 -16.57 -34.31 -24.22
C ASN A 68 -15.56 -34.70 -23.14
N GLY A 69 -15.70 -34.14 -21.94
CA GLY A 69 -14.79 -34.39 -20.81
C GLY A 69 -14.70 -35.84 -20.31
N ASN A 70 -15.51 -36.76 -20.87
CA ASN A 70 -15.43 -38.20 -20.61
C ASN A 70 -14.47 -38.95 -21.55
N ASP A 71 -13.93 -38.33 -22.60
CA ASP A 71 -12.88 -38.94 -23.43
C ASP A 71 -11.48 -38.68 -22.81
N PRO A 72 -10.77 -39.72 -22.33
CA PRO A 72 -9.45 -39.54 -21.75
C PRO A 72 -8.39 -39.13 -22.79
N VAL A 73 -8.60 -39.38 -24.09
CA VAL A 73 -7.59 -39.09 -25.12
C VAL A 73 -7.56 -37.60 -25.46
N THR A 74 -8.70 -36.98 -25.76
CA THR A 74 -8.77 -35.52 -25.96
C THR A 74 -8.45 -34.76 -24.68
N MET A 75 -8.87 -35.23 -23.50
CA MET A 75 -8.49 -34.60 -22.23
C MET A 75 -6.98 -34.69 -21.94
N TYR A 76 -6.32 -35.81 -22.26
CA TYR A 76 -4.87 -35.93 -22.17
C TYR A 76 -4.17 -34.99 -23.16
N LEU A 77 -4.60 -34.96 -24.43
CA LEU A 77 -4.03 -34.09 -25.47
C LEU A 77 -4.18 -32.60 -25.13
N LEU A 78 -5.33 -32.17 -24.61
CA LEU A 78 -5.55 -30.79 -24.17
C LEU A 78 -4.70 -30.44 -22.96
N THR A 79 -4.48 -31.40 -22.06
CA THR A 79 -3.57 -31.22 -20.92
C THR A 79 -2.13 -31.11 -21.40
N GLU A 80 -1.65 -32.00 -22.27
CA GLU A 80 -0.30 -31.95 -22.84
C GLU A 80 -0.06 -30.66 -23.65
N THR A 81 -1.07 -30.19 -24.37
CA THR A 81 -1.04 -28.89 -25.08
C THR A 81 -0.92 -27.72 -24.09
N ALA A 82 -1.80 -27.65 -23.09
CA ALA A 82 -1.76 -26.59 -22.07
C ALA A 82 -0.47 -26.63 -21.22
N MET A 83 0.09 -27.83 -20.98
CA MET A 83 1.41 -28.01 -20.38
C MET A 83 2.52 -27.45 -21.27
N GLY A 84 2.45 -27.66 -22.60
CA GLY A 84 3.37 -27.08 -23.57
C GLY A 84 3.28 -25.55 -23.61
N ASP A 85 2.08 -25.01 -23.80
CA ASP A 85 1.81 -23.56 -23.84
C ASP A 85 2.26 -22.85 -22.54
N SER A 86 2.07 -23.51 -21.39
CA SER A 86 2.46 -22.97 -20.08
C SER A 86 3.92 -23.21 -19.69
N ALA A 87 4.72 -23.89 -20.53
CA ALA A 87 6.10 -24.25 -20.20
C ALA A 87 7.07 -23.05 -20.20
N HIS A 88 6.64 -21.87 -20.65
CA HIS A 88 7.45 -20.65 -20.76
C HIS A 88 6.84 -19.45 -20.01
N TYR A 89 5.85 -19.69 -19.14
CA TYR A 89 5.27 -18.63 -18.29
C TYR A 89 6.15 -18.32 -17.07
N GLU A 90 6.21 -17.03 -16.74
CA GLU A 90 7.00 -16.46 -15.64
C GLU A 90 6.44 -16.88 -14.28
N VAL A 91 7.24 -17.61 -13.49
CA VAL A 91 6.87 -17.99 -12.11
C VAL A 91 7.46 -16.97 -11.14
N LEU A 92 6.64 -15.93 -10.91
CA LEU A 92 6.85 -14.84 -9.98
C LEU A 92 6.97 -15.32 -8.51
N SER A 93 7.70 -14.56 -7.67
CA SER A 93 7.81 -14.83 -6.23
C SER A 93 6.52 -14.54 -5.47
N LEU A 94 6.42 -15.02 -4.21
CA LEU A 94 5.26 -14.75 -3.35
C LEU A 94 5.01 -13.24 -3.16
N GLU A 95 6.09 -12.47 -2.99
CA GLU A 95 6.03 -11.02 -2.77
C GLU A 95 5.56 -10.27 -4.03
N GLU A 96 6.06 -10.64 -5.20
CA GLU A 96 5.60 -10.10 -6.50
C GLU A 96 4.15 -10.49 -6.80
N VAL A 97 3.76 -11.72 -6.48
CA VAL A 97 2.37 -12.19 -6.61
C VAL A 97 1.46 -11.42 -5.64
N GLU A 98 1.92 -11.08 -4.44
CA GLU A 98 1.18 -10.21 -3.53
C GLU A 98 1.13 -8.75 -3.98
N SER A 99 2.23 -8.18 -4.48
CA SER A 99 2.27 -6.80 -4.95
C SER A 99 1.41 -6.62 -6.20
N LEU A 100 1.42 -7.57 -7.15
CA LEU A 100 0.51 -7.59 -8.29
C LEU A 100 -0.95 -7.85 -7.91
N LYS A 101 -1.24 -8.62 -6.85
CA LYS A 101 -2.62 -8.73 -6.30
C LYS A 101 -3.08 -7.42 -5.65
N LYS A 102 -2.17 -6.69 -4.98
CA LYS A 102 -2.44 -5.37 -4.39
C LYS A 102 -2.64 -4.33 -5.51
N GLU A 103 -1.79 -4.30 -6.54
CA GLU A 103 -1.92 -3.45 -7.73
C GLU A 103 -3.21 -3.76 -8.50
N PHE A 104 -3.52 -5.04 -8.78
CA PHE A 104 -4.74 -5.43 -9.49
C PHE A 104 -6.00 -4.94 -8.76
N LYS A 105 -6.07 -5.09 -7.43
CA LYS A 105 -7.19 -4.56 -6.62
C LYS A 105 -7.28 -3.03 -6.71
N PHE A 106 -6.16 -2.33 -6.58
CA PHE A 106 -6.08 -0.87 -6.66
C PHE A 106 -6.48 -0.34 -8.05
N LEU A 107 -5.90 -0.90 -9.12
CA LEU A 107 -6.22 -0.54 -10.50
C LEU A 107 -7.64 -0.91 -10.89
N SER A 108 -8.19 -2.02 -10.40
CA SER A 108 -9.59 -2.39 -10.61
C SER A 108 -10.54 -1.38 -9.94
N GLY A 109 -10.30 -1.02 -8.68
CA GLY A 109 -11.05 0.03 -7.99
C GLY A 109 -10.96 1.39 -8.70
N ARG A 110 -9.77 1.75 -9.19
CA ARG A 110 -9.55 2.98 -9.97
C ARG A 110 -10.23 2.93 -11.35
N LEU A 111 -10.22 1.78 -12.02
CA LEU A 111 -10.91 1.53 -13.29
C LEU A 111 -12.43 1.66 -13.13
N GLU A 112 -13.01 1.08 -12.07
CA GLU A 112 -14.43 1.28 -11.78
C GLU A 112 -14.75 2.75 -11.46
N ALA A 113 -13.91 3.44 -10.70
CA ALA A 113 -14.08 4.86 -10.40
C ALA A 113 -14.01 5.73 -11.66
N ALA A 114 -13.05 5.46 -12.56
CA ALA A 114 -12.92 6.12 -13.86
C ALA A 114 -14.11 5.81 -14.78
N LYS A 115 -14.59 4.56 -14.82
CA LYS A 115 -15.82 4.18 -15.55
C LYS A 115 -17.06 4.89 -15.00
N ARG A 116 -17.21 4.98 -13.67
CA ARG A 116 -18.28 5.77 -13.02
C ARG A 116 -18.21 7.25 -13.44
N LYS A 117 -17.03 7.89 -13.34
CA LYS A 117 -16.81 9.27 -13.81
C LYS A 117 -17.17 9.44 -15.29
N LEU A 118 -16.71 8.54 -16.17
CA LEU A 118 -17.00 8.55 -17.61
C LEU A 118 -18.51 8.47 -17.89
N THR A 119 -19.27 7.65 -17.15
CA THR A 119 -20.75 7.61 -17.31
C THR A 119 -21.45 8.89 -16.83
N LEU A 120 -20.90 9.60 -15.84
CA LEU A 120 -21.43 10.89 -15.38
C LEU A 120 -21.12 12.00 -16.38
N GLU A 121 -19.87 12.12 -16.82
CA GLU A 121 -19.49 13.09 -17.85
C GLU A 121 -20.17 12.82 -19.20
N THR A 122 -20.39 11.55 -19.57
CA THR A 122 -21.20 11.17 -20.74
C THR A 122 -22.61 11.75 -20.65
N LYS A 123 -23.25 11.66 -19.47
CA LYS A 123 -24.58 12.24 -19.22
C LYS A 123 -24.56 13.77 -19.21
N LEU A 124 -23.53 14.40 -18.61
CA LEU A 124 -23.36 15.86 -18.64
C LEU A 124 -23.15 16.37 -20.06
N ARG A 125 -22.36 15.67 -20.88
CA ARG A 125 -22.14 15.96 -22.30
C ARG A 125 -23.42 15.79 -23.11
N ASP A 126 -24.19 14.70 -22.91
CA ASP A 126 -25.47 14.51 -23.60
C ASP A 126 -26.53 15.55 -23.14
N ALA A 127 -26.49 16.00 -21.88
CA ALA A 127 -27.30 17.11 -21.39
C ALA A 127 -26.88 18.46 -22.01
N ALA A 128 -25.58 18.77 -22.07
CA ALA A 128 -25.04 19.96 -22.75
C ALA A 128 -25.38 19.96 -24.25
N MET A 129 -25.32 18.79 -24.92
CA MET A 129 -25.82 18.62 -26.29
C MET A 129 -27.32 18.89 -26.41
N SER A 130 -28.13 18.57 -25.40
CA SER A 130 -29.57 18.92 -25.41
C SER A 130 -29.79 20.43 -25.22
N LEU A 131 -28.99 21.09 -24.38
CA LEU A 131 -29.05 22.54 -24.17
C LEU A 131 -28.62 23.30 -25.42
N SER A 132 -27.47 22.97 -26.03
CA SER A 132 -27.03 23.62 -27.26
C SER A 132 -28.02 23.40 -28.42
N ARG A 133 -28.64 22.21 -28.53
CA ARG A 133 -29.75 21.97 -29.47
C ARG A 133 -30.97 22.86 -29.20
N LEU A 134 -31.34 23.08 -27.94
CA LEU A 134 -32.45 23.98 -27.59
C LEU A 134 -32.12 25.44 -27.97
N TYR A 135 -30.91 25.94 -27.67
CA TYR A 135 -30.50 27.30 -28.03
C TYR A 135 -30.27 27.49 -29.55
N SER A 136 -29.74 26.49 -30.25
CA SER A 136 -29.52 26.53 -31.72
C SER A 136 -30.79 26.30 -32.55
N SER A 137 -31.87 25.74 -31.98
CA SER A 137 -33.12 25.43 -32.70
C SER A 137 -33.85 26.61 -33.35
N LYS A 138 -33.41 27.86 -33.10
CA LYS A 138 -34.18 29.08 -33.34
C LYS A 138 -33.90 29.81 -34.66
N SER A 139 -33.70 29.09 -35.78
CA SER A 139 -34.13 29.57 -37.10
C SER A 139 -34.18 28.49 -38.18
N PRO A 140 -35.39 28.13 -38.64
CA PRO A 140 -35.58 27.50 -39.96
C PRO A 140 -36.66 28.23 -40.78
N ARG A 141 -36.62 29.57 -40.89
CA ARG A 141 -37.56 30.36 -41.73
C ARG A 141 -36.94 31.61 -42.39
N SER A 142 -36.24 31.43 -43.50
CA SER A 142 -36.12 32.45 -44.56
C SER A 142 -35.65 31.85 -45.89
N SER A 143 -36.50 31.94 -46.93
CA SER A 143 -36.28 31.68 -48.36
C SER A 143 -35.35 30.54 -48.80
N GLU A 144 -36.00 29.49 -49.29
CA GLU A 144 -35.54 28.65 -50.39
C GLU A 144 -35.95 29.33 -51.72
N GLU A 145 -35.00 29.77 -52.57
CA GLU A 145 -35.15 29.84 -54.04
C GLU A 145 -33.79 30.03 -54.76
N TYR A 146 -33.78 29.85 -56.09
CA TYR A 146 -32.64 29.77 -57.01
C TYR A 146 -31.79 31.06 -57.15
N ASP A 147 -30.46 30.91 -57.35
CA ASP A 147 -29.83 31.16 -58.68
C ASP A 147 -28.38 30.60 -58.77
N MET A 148 -27.78 30.63 -59.96
CA MET A 148 -26.46 30.09 -60.31
C MET A 148 -25.30 31.10 -60.19
N GLY A 149 -24.13 30.58 -59.79
CA GLY A 149 -22.81 30.97 -60.33
C GLY A 149 -22.31 32.41 -60.09
N GLY A 150 -21.44 32.61 -59.09
CA GLY A 150 -20.73 33.88 -58.93
C GLY A 150 -19.58 33.85 -57.92
N SER A 151 -18.35 34.05 -58.39
CA SER A 151 -17.16 34.30 -57.58
C SER A 151 -16.22 35.23 -58.37
N PRO A 152 -15.35 36.08 -57.77
CA PRO A 152 -15.22 36.48 -56.36
C PRO A 152 -15.25 38.03 -56.16
N LYS A 153 -15.15 38.51 -54.90
CA LYS A 153 -14.19 39.54 -54.40
C LYS A 153 -14.73 40.53 -53.32
N SER A 154 -13.76 40.97 -52.50
CA SER A 154 -13.61 42.28 -51.83
C SER A 154 -14.52 42.71 -50.66
N ASN A 155 -13.91 42.74 -49.48
CA ASN A 155 -13.91 43.81 -48.46
C ASN A 155 -14.93 44.97 -48.59
N ARG A 156 -15.73 45.17 -47.53
CA ARG A 156 -15.55 46.33 -46.64
C ARG A 156 -16.31 46.20 -45.31
N SER A 157 -15.70 46.74 -44.25
CA SER A 157 -16.26 46.78 -42.89
C SER A 157 -17.46 47.72 -42.78
N ARG A 158 -18.48 47.32 -41.99
CA ARG A 158 -19.26 48.25 -41.16
C ARG A 158 -19.44 47.70 -39.75
N ARG A 159 -18.66 48.25 -38.83
CA ARG A 159 -18.87 48.26 -37.37
C ARG A 159 -20.31 48.69 -37.06
N SER A 160 -21.13 47.78 -36.54
CA SER A 160 -22.40 48.12 -35.89
C SER A 160 -22.20 48.15 -34.38
N VAL A 161 -22.50 49.28 -33.75
CA VAL A 161 -22.61 49.41 -32.29
C VAL A 161 -24.09 49.64 -31.99
N PHE A 162 -24.61 48.96 -30.95
CA PHE A 162 -26.03 48.74 -30.59
C PHE A 162 -26.73 47.55 -31.29
N GLY A 163 -27.17 46.58 -30.46
CA GLY A 163 -28.22 45.61 -30.81
C GLY A 163 -27.91 44.13 -30.55
N ARG A 164 -28.42 43.58 -29.42
CA ARG A 164 -28.64 42.13 -29.18
C ARG A 164 -27.42 41.18 -29.00
N ASN A 165 -26.37 41.57 -28.29
CA ASN A 165 -25.25 40.65 -27.96
C ASN A 165 -25.62 39.50 -26.97
N GLY A 166 -26.72 39.61 -26.22
CA GLY A 166 -27.04 38.67 -25.13
C GLY A 166 -27.23 37.22 -25.58
N ALA A 167 -27.91 36.98 -26.70
CA ALA A 167 -28.25 35.62 -27.14
C ALA A 167 -27.08 34.86 -27.80
N SER A 168 -26.15 35.56 -28.46
CA SER A 168 -24.90 34.94 -28.95
C SER A 168 -24.07 34.49 -27.77
N SER A 169 -23.79 35.40 -26.83
CA SER A 169 -22.93 35.09 -25.67
C SER A 169 -23.44 33.92 -24.82
N THR A 170 -24.75 33.65 -24.78
CA THR A 170 -25.28 32.43 -24.15
C THR A 170 -25.08 31.17 -25.00
N LEU A 171 -25.23 31.24 -26.33
CA LEU A 171 -24.97 30.12 -27.23
C LEU A 171 -23.47 29.76 -27.24
N ASP A 172 -22.62 30.76 -27.40
CA ASP A 172 -21.15 30.66 -27.37
C ASP A 172 -20.65 30.02 -26.06
N LYS A 173 -21.34 30.27 -24.93
CA LYS A 173 -21.09 29.60 -23.64
C LYS A 173 -21.54 28.14 -23.65
N THR A 174 -22.78 27.83 -24.07
CA THR A 174 -23.27 26.44 -24.11
C THR A 174 -22.47 25.54 -25.06
N ASP A 175 -21.98 26.09 -26.17
CA ASP A 175 -21.11 25.36 -27.10
C ASP A 175 -19.68 25.21 -26.54
N GLY A 176 -19.20 26.18 -25.76
CA GLY A 176 -17.96 26.08 -24.98
C GLY A 176 -18.03 25.02 -23.86
N GLU A 177 -19.11 25.02 -23.08
CA GLU A 177 -19.40 24.01 -22.04
C GLU A 177 -19.52 22.60 -22.64
N LEU A 178 -20.20 22.48 -23.78
CA LEU A 178 -20.25 21.24 -24.55
C LEU A 178 -18.85 20.82 -25.03
N ALA A 179 -18.04 21.73 -25.57
CA ALA A 179 -16.68 21.43 -26.01
C ALA A 179 -15.78 20.95 -24.85
N VAL A 180 -15.86 21.59 -23.68
CA VAL A 180 -15.17 21.15 -22.46
C VAL A 180 -15.63 19.75 -22.02
N SER A 181 -16.94 19.50 -21.99
CA SER A 181 -17.49 18.20 -21.62
C SER A 181 -17.15 17.09 -22.63
N THR A 182 -17.04 17.42 -23.93
CA THR A 182 -16.53 16.46 -24.95
C THR A 182 -15.07 16.09 -24.70
N ARG A 183 -14.18 17.05 -24.44
CA ARG A 183 -12.76 16.78 -24.14
C ARG A 183 -12.61 15.94 -22.88
N LYS A 184 -13.36 16.27 -21.82
CA LYS A 184 -13.37 15.52 -20.57
C LYS A 184 -13.88 14.08 -20.74
N CYS A 185 -14.83 13.84 -21.65
CA CYS A 185 -15.21 12.48 -22.06
C CYS A 185 -14.09 11.77 -22.85
N GLU A 186 -13.38 12.47 -23.73
CA GLU A 186 -12.25 11.88 -24.49
C GLU A 186 -11.10 11.50 -23.55
N GLU A 187 -10.69 12.41 -22.66
CA GLU A 187 -9.68 12.21 -21.61
C GLU A 187 -10.04 11.02 -20.71
N LEU A 188 -11.26 10.97 -20.15
CA LEU A 188 -11.71 9.85 -19.33
C LEU A 188 -11.82 8.54 -20.12
N SER A 189 -12.15 8.58 -21.41
CA SER A 189 -12.17 7.36 -22.25
C SER A 189 -10.76 6.79 -22.46
N GLN A 190 -9.75 7.65 -22.59
CA GLN A 190 -8.34 7.25 -22.63
C GLN A 190 -7.85 6.76 -21.27
N GLU A 191 -8.22 7.41 -20.16
CA GLU A 191 -7.89 6.95 -18.81
C GLU A 191 -8.47 5.55 -18.57
N VAL A 192 -9.77 5.34 -18.85
CA VAL A 192 -10.43 4.05 -18.71
C VAL A 192 -9.74 2.97 -19.56
N TRP A 193 -9.42 3.26 -20.83
CA TRP A 193 -8.73 2.29 -21.70
C TRP A 193 -7.31 1.94 -21.22
N ASN A 194 -6.55 2.93 -20.73
CA ASN A 194 -5.22 2.71 -20.14
C ASN A 194 -5.28 1.88 -18.85
N LEU A 195 -6.25 2.17 -17.98
CA LEU A 195 -6.49 1.41 -16.75
C LEU A 195 -6.95 -0.02 -17.07
N GLU A 196 -7.87 -0.19 -18.03
CA GLU A 196 -8.37 -1.48 -18.49
C GLU A 196 -7.23 -2.36 -19.05
N SER A 197 -6.36 -1.77 -19.88
CA SER A 197 -5.16 -2.44 -20.40
C SER A 197 -4.19 -2.87 -19.29
N ARG A 198 -3.96 -2.03 -18.26
CA ARG A 198 -3.11 -2.39 -17.11
C ARG A 198 -3.74 -3.47 -16.23
N VAL A 199 -5.06 -3.40 -15.96
CA VAL A 199 -5.78 -4.43 -15.21
C VAL A 199 -5.71 -5.79 -15.93
N GLN A 200 -5.90 -5.80 -17.26
CA GLN A 200 -5.74 -7.00 -18.07
C GLN A 200 -4.31 -7.54 -18.04
N LEU A 201 -3.28 -6.68 -18.09
CA LEU A 201 -1.88 -7.12 -18.00
C LEU A 201 -1.51 -7.70 -16.63
N ALA A 202 -1.96 -7.09 -15.54
CA ALA A 202 -1.78 -7.62 -14.18
C ALA A 202 -2.53 -8.95 -13.98
N GLN A 203 -3.76 -9.05 -14.50
CA GLN A 203 -4.52 -10.30 -14.48
C GLN A 203 -3.84 -11.39 -15.33
N LYS A 204 -3.33 -11.03 -16.51
CA LYS A 204 -2.61 -11.94 -17.41
C LYS A 204 -1.37 -12.51 -16.71
N ARG A 205 -0.50 -11.67 -16.15
CA ARG A 205 0.69 -12.11 -15.40
C ARG A 205 0.35 -13.02 -14.22
N LEU A 206 -0.70 -12.68 -13.47
CA LEU A 206 -1.16 -13.52 -12.36
C LEU A 206 -1.64 -14.90 -12.83
N LEU A 207 -2.34 -14.96 -13.96
CA LEU A 207 -2.79 -16.21 -14.59
C LEU A 207 -1.62 -17.02 -15.15
N GLU A 208 -0.67 -16.38 -15.86
CA GLU A 208 0.56 -16.99 -16.38
C GLU A 208 1.37 -17.63 -15.25
N HIS A 209 1.62 -16.92 -14.14
CA HIS A 209 2.23 -17.49 -12.93
C HIS A 209 1.45 -18.70 -12.41
N THR A 210 0.11 -18.62 -12.28
CA THR A 210 -0.67 -19.78 -11.78
C THR A 210 -0.60 -20.99 -12.72
N ALA A 211 -0.58 -20.77 -14.03
CA ALA A 211 -0.45 -21.83 -15.03
C ALA A 211 0.97 -22.43 -15.03
N GLY A 212 2.02 -21.61 -14.87
CA GLY A 212 3.39 -22.07 -14.68
C GLY A 212 3.57 -22.93 -13.42
N VAL A 213 3.04 -22.49 -12.28
CA VAL A 213 3.05 -23.28 -11.02
C VAL A 213 2.27 -24.59 -11.16
N LEU A 214 1.11 -24.58 -11.82
CA LEU A 214 0.34 -25.80 -12.10
C LEU A 214 1.09 -26.76 -13.03
N GLN A 215 1.78 -26.25 -14.06
CA GLN A 215 2.63 -27.04 -14.96
C GLN A 215 3.83 -27.65 -14.22
N MET A 216 4.53 -26.88 -13.37
CA MET A 216 5.64 -27.40 -12.55
C MET A 216 5.16 -28.51 -11.59
N THR A 217 3.99 -28.35 -10.97
CA THR A 217 3.47 -29.31 -9.99
C THR A 217 2.80 -30.54 -10.62
N HIS A 218 2.26 -30.47 -11.83
CA HIS A 218 1.54 -31.58 -12.47
C HIS A 218 2.41 -32.84 -12.67
N LYS A 219 3.73 -32.70 -12.85
CA LYS A 219 4.67 -33.83 -12.91
C LYS A 219 5.16 -34.31 -11.53
N GLY A 220 4.99 -33.49 -10.49
CA GLY A 220 5.70 -33.63 -9.20
C GLY A 220 5.16 -34.69 -8.22
N LEU A 221 3.95 -35.24 -8.43
CA LEU A 221 3.26 -36.05 -7.41
C LEU A 221 3.07 -37.54 -7.73
N LYS A 222 3.72 -38.08 -8.78
CA LYS A 222 3.48 -39.47 -9.23
C LYS A 222 4.70 -40.36 -9.51
N LYS A 223 5.95 -39.88 -9.39
CA LYS A 223 7.15 -40.73 -9.54
C LYS A 223 8.25 -40.37 -8.54
N TYR A 224 8.53 -41.28 -7.61
CA TYR A 224 9.72 -41.27 -6.77
C TYR A 224 10.98 -41.61 -7.60
N PRO A 225 12.06 -40.84 -7.50
CA PRO A 225 13.41 -41.37 -7.47
C PRO A 225 13.79 -41.70 -6.01
N LYS A 226 14.26 -42.92 -5.74
CA LYS A 226 14.88 -43.24 -4.44
C LYS A 226 16.32 -42.72 -4.44
N ASN A 227 16.68 -41.84 -3.51
CA ASN A 227 17.78 -42.04 -2.55
C ASN A 227 18.09 -40.77 -1.74
N HIS A 228 18.71 -40.99 -0.58
CA HIS A 228 19.19 -40.01 0.41
C HIS A 228 18.13 -39.26 1.25
N VAL A 229 18.56 -39.03 2.51
CA VAL A 229 17.84 -38.71 3.75
C VAL A 229 18.89 -37.91 4.55
N PRO A 230 18.58 -36.74 5.18
CA PRO A 230 17.75 -36.74 6.37
C PRO A 230 16.72 -35.61 6.57
N HIS A 231 15.81 -35.96 7.48
CA HIS A 231 14.72 -35.23 8.13
C HIS A 231 14.95 -33.74 8.47
N THR A 232 13.92 -32.92 8.28
CA THR A 232 13.29 -32.07 9.33
C THR A 232 11.82 -31.78 8.94
N PRO A 233 10.90 -31.43 9.87
CA PRO A 233 9.49 -31.81 9.71
C PRO A 233 8.48 -30.64 9.78
N GLU A 234 7.98 -30.14 8.65
CA GLU A 234 6.88 -29.15 8.67
C GLU A 234 5.97 -29.20 7.42
N SER A 235 4.96 -30.10 7.42
CA SER A 235 3.75 -30.02 6.57
C SER A 235 2.71 -31.11 6.91
N LEU A 236 1.91 -30.88 7.97
CA LEU A 236 0.63 -31.60 8.18
C LEU A 236 -0.58 -30.64 8.37
N SER A 237 -0.41 -29.39 7.94
CA SER A 237 -1.40 -28.31 8.07
C SER A 237 -2.31 -28.18 6.86
N SER A 238 -2.88 -29.30 6.38
CA SER A 238 -3.91 -29.32 5.32
C SER A 238 -5.17 -30.10 5.73
N HIS A 239 -5.70 -29.79 6.92
CA HIS A 239 -6.98 -30.33 7.38
C HIS A 239 -8.16 -29.61 6.71
N ASN A 240 -8.72 -30.23 5.66
CA ASN A 240 -10.05 -29.87 5.15
C ASN A 240 -11.13 -30.33 6.15
N PRO A 241 -12.01 -29.45 6.65
CA PRO A 241 -12.97 -29.80 7.68
C PRO A 241 -14.24 -30.42 7.10
N ARG A 242 -14.32 -31.77 7.02
CA ARG A 242 -15.63 -32.45 6.96
C ARG A 242 -15.67 -33.90 7.45
N GLY A 243 -15.78 -34.08 8.76
CA GLY A 243 -16.57 -35.16 9.36
C GLY A 243 -15.86 -36.47 9.73
N SER A 244 -15.35 -36.51 10.96
CA SER A 244 -15.70 -37.59 11.90
C SER A 244 -15.90 -36.96 13.29
N ILE A 245 -16.42 -37.74 14.24
CA ILE A 245 -16.84 -37.31 15.59
C ILE A 245 -15.90 -37.84 16.68
N ASP A 246 -15.95 -37.18 17.83
CA ASP A 246 -15.42 -37.54 19.16
C ASP A 246 -13.90 -37.47 19.47
N ASP A 247 -13.71 -37.33 20.80
CA ASP A 247 -12.55 -37.46 21.68
C ASP A 247 -11.33 -36.54 21.54
N PHE A 248 -11.34 -35.59 22.48
CA PHE A 248 -10.26 -34.72 22.95
C PHE A 248 -9.76 -35.31 24.29
N ASP A 249 -8.45 -35.58 24.47
CA ASP A 249 -7.90 -35.87 25.81
C ASP A 249 -6.41 -35.49 25.94
N ASP A 250 -6.14 -34.33 26.55
CA ASP A 250 -4.81 -33.74 26.74
C ASP A 250 -3.99 -34.42 27.87
N ARG A 251 -3.69 -35.73 27.75
CA ARG A 251 -3.06 -36.50 28.85
C ARG A 251 -1.64 -37.01 28.64
N SER A 252 -1.07 -36.90 27.44
CA SER A 252 0.26 -37.47 27.15
C SER A 252 1.44 -36.53 27.40
N LEU A 253 1.20 -35.27 27.83
CA LEU A 253 2.24 -34.23 27.93
C LEU A 253 2.99 -34.14 29.26
N TYR A 254 2.83 -35.11 30.17
CA TYR A 254 3.68 -35.23 31.38
C TYR A 254 4.09 -36.68 31.66
N LYS A 255 5.29 -37.06 31.20
CA LYS A 255 6.13 -38.06 31.87
C LYS A 255 7.61 -37.86 31.52
N THR A 256 8.39 -37.40 32.49
CA THR A 256 9.84 -37.22 32.42
C THR A 256 10.58 -38.39 33.05
N SER A 257 11.75 -38.72 32.48
CA SER A 257 12.92 -39.29 33.18
C SER A 257 12.67 -40.32 34.30
N ASP A 258 12.36 -41.57 33.91
CA ASP A 258 12.70 -42.81 34.62
C ASP A 258 12.31 -43.99 33.68
N HIS A 259 13.09 -45.05 33.47
CA HIS A 259 14.26 -45.55 34.21
C HIS A 259 15.40 -45.96 33.24
N LEU A 260 16.66 -45.76 33.64
CA LEU A 260 17.84 -46.44 33.07
C LEU A 260 18.51 -47.28 34.16
N ASN A 261 17.89 -48.43 34.45
CA ASN A 261 18.41 -49.56 35.22
C ASN A 261 17.53 -50.76 34.81
N GLU A 262 18.00 -51.99 34.62
CA GLU A 262 19.27 -52.61 35.01
C GLU A 262 19.93 -53.40 33.87
N LEU A 263 21.19 -53.80 34.10
CA LEU A 263 21.93 -54.71 33.25
C LEU A 263 21.65 -56.18 33.63
N GLY A 264 21.31 -57.02 32.64
CA GLY A 264 21.64 -58.44 32.64
C GLY A 264 20.55 -59.46 33.02
N GLY A 265 20.71 -60.67 32.47
CA GLY A 265 20.10 -61.90 33.01
C GLY A 265 19.12 -62.65 32.11
N HIS A 266 19.40 -63.94 31.96
CA HIS A 266 18.45 -65.03 31.64
C HIS A 266 17.43 -64.89 30.49
N VAL A 267 17.82 -65.48 29.36
CA VAL A 267 16.96 -66.41 28.62
C VAL A 267 16.52 -67.55 29.57
N PRO A 268 15.22 -67.88 29.64
CA PRO A 268 14.77 -69.15 29.07
C PRO A 268 13.34 -69.18 28.45
N GLN A 269 13.30 -69.54 27.16
CA GLN A 269 12.61 -70.75 26.66
C GLN A 269 11.06 -70.87 26.61
N GLY A 270 10.54 -70.88 25.37
CA GLY A 270 9.38 -71.70 24.94
C GLY A 270 8.15 -70.95 24.41
N LEU A 271 7.35 -71.49 23.47
CA LEU A 271 7.57 -72.60 22.51
C LEU A 271 6.50 -72.54 21.38
N GLY A 272 6.87 -72.76 20.10
CA GLY A 272 5.96 -72.84 18.95
C GLY A 272 6.63 -72.42 17.62
N SER A 273 7.33 -73.30 16.86
CA SER A 273 6.83 -74.42 16.03
C SER A 273 6.06 -73.93 14.78
N LEU A 274 6.33 -74.31 13.52
CA LEU A 274 7.04 -75.42 12.86
C LEU A 274 7.93 -74.86 11.67
N THR A 275 8.66 -75.54 10.76
CA THR A 275 9.07 -76.95 10.46
C THR A 275 10.25 -76.95 9.46
N ASN A 276 11.27 -77.81 9.60
CA ASN A 276 11.82 -78.71 8.54
C ASN A 276 13.08 -79.47 9.01
N LEU A 277 13.43 -80.59 8.34
CA LEU A 277 14.42 -81.58 8.80
C LEU A 277 15.54 -81.91 7.79
N GLY A 278 16.73 -82.21 8.35
CA GLY A 278 17.67 -83.24 7.86
C GLY A 278 18.96 -82.76 7.16
N PRO A 279 20.00 -83.62 7.01
CA PRO A 279 20.28 -84.88 7.73
C PRO A 279 21.68 -84.93 8.40
N ILE A 280 21.87 -85.84 9.36
CA ILE A 280 23.01 -85.85 10.32
C ILE A 280 24.37 -86.32 9.75
N ALA A 281 24.45 -86.71 8.46
CA ALA A 281 25.68 -87.25 7.87
C ALA A 281 26.87 -86.27 7.82
N ALA A 282 26.62 -84.96 7.69
CA ALA A 282 27.68 -83.96 7.53
C ALA A 282 28.58 -83.78 8.78
N SER A 283 28.13 -84.21 9.95
CA SER A 283 28.81 -83.97 11.23
C SER A 283 30.17 -84.65 11.38
N PHE A 284 30.42 -85.76 10.66
CA PHE A 284 31.69 -86.50 10.76
C PHE A 284 32.78 -85.87 9.88
N ASP A 285 32.45 -85.52 8.64
CA ASP A 285 33.35 -84.81 7.72
C ASP A 285 33.74 -83.44 8.29
N THR A 286 32.81 -82.72 8.93
CA THR A 286 33.14 -81.48 9.62
C THR A 286 34.09 -81.72 10.80
N LEU A 287 33.90 -82.78 11.60
CA LEU A 287 34.82 -83.12 12.69
C LEU A 287 36.25 -83.41 12.18
N GLN A 288 36.41 -84.24 11.16
CA GLN A 288 37.72 -84.50 10.56
C GLN A 288 38.35 -83.25 9.92
N SER A 289 37.52 -82.34 9.39
CA SER A 289 38.00 -81.04 8.90
C SER A 289 38.48 -80.11 10.03
N THR A 290 37.88 -80.19 11.22
CA THR A 290 38.35 -79.46 12.41
C THR A 290 39.59 -80.11 13.01
N GLU A 291 39.68 -81.44 13.06
CA GLU A 291 40.86 -82.19 13.52
C GLU A 291 42.11 -81.76 12.73
N LYS A 292 42.06 -81.84 11.39
CA LYS A 292 43.19 -81.41 10.51
C LYS A 292 43.50 -79.92 10.58
N ARG A 293 42.51 -79.06 10.91
CA ARG A 293 42.76 -77.63 11.15
C ARG A 293 43.45 -77.37 12.49
N LEU A 294 43.10 -78.13 13.52
CA LEU A 294 43.70 -78.01 14.86
C LEU A 294 45.11 -78.62 14.91
N GLU A 295 45.37 -79.68 14.14
CA GLU A 295 46.72 -80.20 13.85
C GLU A 295 47.60 -79.11 13.20
N LEU A 296 47.13 -78.47 12.12
CA LEU A 296 47.85 -77.37 11.46
C LEU A 296 48.03 -76.13 12.37
N LEU A 297 47.06 -75.82 13.24
CA LEU A 297 47.11 -74.66 14.13
C LEU A 297 48.04 -74.91 15.32
N SER A 298 48.01 -76.12 15.91
CA SER A 298 48.94 -76.53 16.98
C SER A 298 50.39 -76.57 16.47
N GLY A 299 50.64 -77.10 15.27
CA GLY A 299 51.94 -76.99 14.60
C GLY A 299 52.40 -75.54 14.40
N ARG A 300 51.50 -74.66 13.91
CA ARG A 300 51.82 -73.24 13.74
C ARG A 300 52.10 -72.51 15.07
N ILE A 301 51.45 -72.89 16.16
CA ILE A 301 51.72 -72.32 17.50
C ILE A 301 53.05 -72.84 18.05
N HIS A 302 53.36 -74.13 17.89
CA HIS A 302 54.66 -74.70 18.23
C HIS A 302 55.80 -73.95 17.51
N ASP A 303 55.68 -73.72 16.21
CA ASP A 303 56.67 -72.98 15.43
C ASP A 303 56.78 -71.51 15.86
N MET A 304 55.67 -70.88 16.26
CA MET A 304 55.66 -69.50 16.79
C MET A 304 56.32 -69.40 18.17
N ILE A 305 56.17 -70.43 19.01
CA ILE A 305 56.86 -70.55 20.31
C ILE A 305 58.35 -70.75 20.09
N LEU A 306 58.77 -71.62 19.16
CA LEU A 306 60.19 -71.80 18.83
C LEU A 306 60.82 -70.56 18.17
N GLN A 307 60.06 -69.80 17.38
CA GLN A 307 60.54 -68.54 16.80
C GLN A 307 60.69 -67.42 17.86
N SER A 308 59.84 -67.41 18.89
CA SER A 308 59.90 -66.40 19.97
C SER A 308 60.80 -66.79 21.14
N ASN A 309 61.00 -68.09 21.39
CA ASN A 309 61.85 -68.65 22.46
C ASN A 309 62.61 -69.90 21.95
N PRO A 310 63.68 -69.75 21.16
CA PRO A 310 64.38 -70.88 20.52
C PRO A 310 65.11 -71.83 21.49
N ASN A 311 65.18 -71.49 22.78
CA ASN A 311 65.80 -72.33 23.83
C ASN A 311 64.76 -73.07 24.71
N SER A 312 63.46 -73.01 24.41
CA SER A 312 62.43 -73.69 25.21
C SER A 312 62.14 -75.10 24.69
N ASN A 313 62.34 -76.11 25.54
CA ASN A 313 61.87 -77.49 25.30
C ASN A 313 60.35 -77.59 25.47
N PHE A 314 59.58 -77.01 24.54
CA PHE A 314 58.14 -77.23 24.45
C PHE A 314 57.86 -78.65 23.91
N PRO A 315 56.84 -79.38 24.40
CA PRO A 315 56.55 -80.72 23.90
C PRO A 315 56.13 -80.70 22.42
N PRO A 316 56.48 -81.73 21.62
CA PRO A 316 56.03 -81.83 20.23
C PRO A 316 54.52 -82.02 20.14
N VAL A 317 53.94 -81.67 19.00
CA VAL A 317 52.51 -81.82 18.70
C VAL A 317 52.11 -83.31 18.81
N PRO A 318 50.98 -83.65 19.48
CA PRO A 318 50.48 -85.03 19.52
C PRO A 318 50.20 -85.58 18.12
N GLN A 319 50.51 -86.86 17.89
CA GLN A 319 50.18 -87.55 16.63
C GLN A 319 49.19 -88.69 16.89
N PRO A 320 48.25 -88.97 15.97
CA PRO A 320 47.37 -90.13 16.08
C PRO A 320 48.15 -91.42 15.84
N SER A 321 48.06 -92.37 16.79
CA SER A 321 48.75 -93.65 16.68
C SER A 321 48.09 -94.56 15.63
N GLU A 322 48.83 -94.93 14.57
CA GLU A 322 48.35 -95.79 13.47
C GLU A 322 48.24 -97.29 13.85
N SER A 323 47.75 -97.62 15.04
CA SER A 323 47.65 -99.02 15.49
C SER A 323 46.46 -99.26 16.44
N GLU A 324 45.70 -100.30 16.09
CA GLU A 324 44.43 -100.76 16.70
C GLU A 324 43.19 -99.89 16.36
N GLU A 325 42.04 -100.56 16.24
CA GLU A 325 40.90 -100.06 15.44
C GLU A 325 39.93 -99.17 16.23
N VAL A 326 39.30 -98.21 15.53
CA VAL A 326 38.35 -97.19 16.06
C VAL A 326 39.03 -96.05 16.85
N VAL A 327 39.70 -95.16 16.13
CA VAL A 327 40.09 -93.82 16.64
C VAL A 327 38.83 -92.94 16.79
N ASN A 328 38.61 -92.36 17.97
CA ASN A 328 37.53 -91.41 18.22
C ASN A 328 38.02 -89.97 17.91
N PRO A 329 37.57 -89.30 16.84
CA PRO A 329 38.12 -88.01 16.41
C PRO A 329 37.91 -86.88 17.44
N THR A 330 36.89 -86.98 18.29
CA THR A 330 36.67 -86.04 19.40
C THR A 330 37.85 -86.00 20.37
N ALA A 331 38.49 -87.13 20.64
CA ALA A 331 39.63 -87.21 21.55
C ALA A 331 40.89 -86.56 20.96
N SER A 332 41.12 -86.70 19.64
CA SER A 332 42.17 -85.96 18.93
C SER A 332 41.94 -84.45 19.02
N VAL A 333 40.70 -84.02 18.76
CA VAL A 333 40.29 -82.60 18.80
C VAL A 333 40.50 -81.99 20.18
N GLU A 334 40.11 -82.69 21.26
CA GLU A 334 40.35 -82.26 22.64
C GLU A 334 41.86 -82.17 22.97
N ALA A 335 42.66 -83.14 22.53
CA ALA A 335 44.11 -83.13 22.72
C ALA A 335 44.80 -81.96 22.01
N TYR A 336 44.42 -81.65 20.76
CA TYR A 336 44.95 -80.49 20.05
C TYR A 336 44.49 -79.16 20.70
N MET A 337 43.24 -79.06 21.16
CA MET A 337 42.75 -77.86 21.86
C MET A 337 43.53 -77.60 23.15
N ALA A 338 43.72 -78.62 24.00
CA ALA A 338 44.51 -78.49 25.23
C ALA A 338 45.98 -78.13 24.95
N TYR A 339 46.56 -78.62 23.84
CA TYR A 339 47.90 -78.22 23.41
C TYR A 339 47.96 -76.74 22.98
N ILE A 340 46.97 -76.27 22.23
CA ILE A 340 46.83 -74.87 21.79
C ILE A 340 46.69 -73.92 22.98
N GLU A 341 45.88 -74.25 23.98
CA GLU A 341 45.69 -73.44 25.19
C GLU A 341 46.99 -73.28 25.99
N ASN A 342 47.73 -74.39 26.20
CA ASN A 342 49.04 -74.34 26.85
C ASN A 342 50.08 -73.54 26.04
N GLY A 343 50.06 -73.64 24.71
CA GLY A 343 50.93 -72.87 23.83
C GLY A 343 50.65 -71.36 23.85
N LEU A 344 49.38 -70.97 23.87
CA LEU A 344 48.99 -69.57 24.04
C LEU A 344 49.38 -69.03 25.42
N GLY A 345 49.24 -69.82 26.49
CA GLY A 345 49.74 -69.47 27.82
C GLY A 345 51.24 -69.19 27.84
N ALA A 346 52.04 -69.98 27.12
CA ALA A 346 53.49 -69.77 27.00
C ALA A 346 53.84 -68.48 26.23
N LEU A 347 53.06 -68.09 25.21
CA LEU A 347 53.24 -66.84 24.48
C LEU A 347 52.87 -65.60 25.32
N VAL A 348 51.75 -65.66 26.06
CA VAL A 348 51.28 -64.56 26.93
C VAL A 348 52.19 -64.32 28.13
N ALA A 349 52.98 -65.30 28.57
CA ALA A 349 53.92 -65.16 29.68
C ALA A 349 55.15 -64.25 29.38
N THR A 350 55.30 -63.74 28.15
CA THR A 350 56.38 -62.81 27.81
C THR A 350 56.08 -61.36 28.27
N PRO A 351 56.98 -60.70 29.04
CA PRO A 351 56.67 -59.40 29.65
C PRO A 351 56.82 -58.24 28.67
N ASN A 352 55.72 -57.54 28.36
CA ASN A 352 55.69 -56.44 27.40
C ASN A 352 55.06 -55.17 28.02
N SER A 353 55.88 -54.31 28.63
CA SER A 353 55.44 -53.19 29.48
C SER A 353 55.03 -51.90 28.73
N THR A 354 54.54 -52.00 27.49
CA THR A 354 54.37 -50.86 26.56
C THR A 354 52.92 -50.61 26.12
N SER A 355 51.94 -51.34 26.68
CA SER A 355 50.51 -51.22 26.35
C SER A 355 49.77 -50.14 27.15
N ALA A 356 50.15 -49.90 28.41
CA ALA A 356 49.39 -49.02 29.31
C ALA A 356 49.42 -47.53 28.91
N THR A 357 50.55 -47.01 28.43
CA THR A 357 50.66 -45.60 28.02
C THR A 357 49.89 -45.28 26.74
N ARG A 358 49.91 -46.20 25.76
CA ARG A 358 49.23 -46.00 24.47
C ARG A 358 47.70 -45.94 24.55
N SER A 359 47.09 -46.53 25.58
CA SER A 359 45.65 -46.37 25.83
C SER A 359 45.32 -44.94 26.23
N ALA A 360 46.04 -44.42 27.23
CA ALA A 360 45.82 -43.07 27.76
C ALA A 360 46.01 -41.97 26.71
N ASP A 361 47.05 -42.07 25.86
CA ASP A 361 47.28 -41.10 24.79
C ASP A 361 46.10 -41.10 23.78
N HIS A 362 45.63 -42.28 23.34
CA HIS A 362 44.48 -42.39 22.41
C HIS A 362 43.16 -41.93 23.04
N GLU A 363 42.94 -42.17 24.34
CA GLU A 363 41.76 -41.69 25.06
C GLU A 363 41.73 -40.15 25.14
N ILE A 364 42.89 -39.50 25.31
CA ILE A 364 43.03 -38.04 25.32
C ILE A 364 42.77 -37.46 23.92
N ASP A 365 43.39 -38.01 22.88
CA ASP A 365 43.20 -37.54 21.50
C ASP A 365 41.75 -37.72 21.02
N GLN A 366 41.10 -38.82 21.40
CA GLN A 366 39.68 -39.06 21.11
C GLN A 366 38.78 -38.03 21.80
N HIS A 367 39.02 -37.72 23.07
CA HIS A 367 38.25 -36.68 23.79
C HIS A 367 38.48 -35.27 23.21
N LEU A 368 39.70 -34.93 22.80
CA LEU A 368 39.98 -33.63 22.16
C LEU A 368 39.32 -33.52 20.78
N SER A 369 39.28 -34.61 20.00
CA SER A 369 38.50 -34.65 18.76
C SER A 369 37.00 -34.50 19.00
N GLU A 370 36.46 -35.07 20.08
CA GLU A 370 35.04 -34.90 20.43
C GLU A 370 34.73 -33.45 20.85
N VAL A 371 35.59 -32.82 21.67
CA VAL A 371 35.43 -31.42 22.08
C VAL A 371 35.53 -30.48 20.87
N ASN A 372 36.49 -30.70 19.96
CA ASN A 372 36.63 -29.88 18.75
C ASN A 372 35.44 -30.06 17.79
N ALA A 373 34.88 -31.27 17.66
CA ALA A 373 33.66 -31.51 16.89
C ALA A 373 32.41 -30.83 17.51
N ARG A 374 32.25 -30.90 18.83
CA ARG A 374 31.19 -30.19 19.57
C ARG A 374 31.32 -28.67 19.43
N LEU A 375 32.55 -28.13 19.47
CA LEU A 375 32.80 -26.71 19.26
C LEU A 375 32.42 -26.29 17.83
N TYR A 376 32.85 -27.05 16.82
CA TYR A 376 32.50 -26.82 15.41
C TYR A 376 30.99 -26.80 15.18
N GLN A 377 30.22 -27.67 15.86
CA GLN A 377 28.75 -27.63 15.84
C GLN A 377 28.22 -26.32 16.45
N ILE A 378 28.59 -25.98 17.69
CA ILE A 378 28.10 -24.78 18.38
C ILE A 378 28.43 -23.48 17.61
N VAL A 379 29.62 -23.41 16.99
CA VAL A 379 30.05 -22.27 16.16
C VAL A 379 29.26 -22.14 14.86
N ASN A 380 28.73 -23.22 14.29
CA ASN A 380 28.04 -23.19 12.99
C ASN A 380 26.49 -23.24 13.11
N ASP A 381 25.94 -23.99 14.07
CA ASP A 381 24.49 -24.16 14.26
C ASP A 381 23.78 -22.88 14.76
N THR A 382 24.54 -21.94 15.34
CA THR A 382 24.00 -20.65 15.80
C THR A 382 23.92 -19.64 14.65
N GLY A 383 22.71 -19.32 14.17
CA GLY A 383 22.51 -18.52 12.96
C GLY A 383 22.75 -17.00 13.09
N LEU A 384 24.02 -16.55 13.15
CA LEU A 384 24.38 -15.14 12.89
C LEU A 384 25.03 -15.03 11.50
N PRO A 385 24.52 -14.17 10.59
CA PRO A 385 24.99 -14.11 9.20
C PRO A 385 26.32 -13.35 9.02
N ARG A 386 27.13 -13.20 10.07
CA ARG A 386 28.35 -12.36 10.05
C ARG A 386 29.50 -12.82 10.95
N SER A 387 29.32 -13.87 11.74
CA SER A 387 30.39 -14.49 12.53
C SER A 387 31.28 -15.38 11.66
N ARG A 388 32.59 -15.36 11.91
CA ARG A 388 33.60 -16.14 11.21
C ARG A 388 33.33 -17.64 11.38
N THR A 389 33.19 -18.39 10.28
CA THR A 389 33.06 -19.85 10.31
C THR A 389 34.42 -20.50 10.59
N LEU A 390 34.45 -21.48 11.49
CA LEU A 390 35.64 -22.30 11.73
C LEU A 390 35.83 -23.33 10.60
N PRO A 391 37.07 -23.67 10.22
CA PRO A 391 37.34 -24.84 9.39
C PRO A 391 36.92 -26.14 10.10
N PRO A 392 36.77 -27.27 9.39
CA PRO A 392 36.53 -28.57 10.03
C PRO A 392 37.68 -28.94 10.98
N PRO A 393 37.41 -29.71 12.06
CA PRO A 393 38.43 -30.12 13.01
C PRO A 393 39.46 -31.09 12.38
N PRO A 394 40.73 -31.06 12.81
CA PRO A 394 41.76 -31.98 12.32
C PRO A 394 41.51 -33.45 12.71
N ASP A 395 41.97 -34.37 11.86
CA ASP A 395 41.81 -35.83 12.04
C ASP A 395 42.76 -36.39 13.12
N ILE A 396 42.23 -37.28 13.95
CA ILE A 396 42.93 -37.99 15.06
C ILE A 396 44.22 -38.69 14.60
N ALA A 397 44.32 -39.09 13.32
CA ALA A 397 45.46 -39.81 12.77
C ALA A 397 46.55 -38.92 12.14
N SER A 398 46.37 -37.60 12.10
CA SER A 398 47.29 -36.68 11.40
C SER A 398 47.56 -35.37 12.14
N GLY A 399 46.63 -34.87 12.95
CA GLY A 399 46.84 -33.67 13.78
C GLY A 399 47.77 -33.95 14.95
N THR A 400 48.69 -33.03 15.23
CA THR A 400 49.43 -33.03 16.50
C THR A 400 48.57 -32.45 17.62
N LEU A 401 48.78 -32.89 18.87
CA LEU A 401 48.12 -32.35 20.06
C LEU A 401 48.16 -30.81 20.13
N GLN A 402 49.24 -30.20 19.66
CA GLN A 402 49.40 -28.74 19.60
C GLN A 402 48.42 -28.07 18.61
N GLU A 403 48.13 -28.69 17.48
CA GLU A 403 47.18 -28.18 16.48
C GLU A 403 45.73 -28.33 16.95
N HIS A 404 45.41 -29.43 17.64
CA HIS A 404 44.10 -29.60 18.28
C HIS A 404 43.84 -28.54 19.36
N LEU A 405 44.87 -28.14 20.12
CA LEU A 405 44.79 -27.08 21.12
C LEU A 405 44.75 -25.67 20.50
N LEU A 406 45.46 -25.42 19.39
CA LEU A 406 45.36 -24.14 18.66
C LEU A 406 43.96 -23.96 18.07
N TYR A 407 43.41 -24.99 17.43
CA TYR A 407 42.03 -25.01 16.92
C TYR A 407 41.00 -24.74 18.02
N LEU A 408 41.20 -25.31 19.21
CA LEU A 408 40.34 -25.09 20.37
C LEU A 408 40.36 -23.62 20.83
N ASN A 409 41.54 -22.97 20.85
CA ASN A 409 41.67 -21.55 21.21
C ASN A 409 41.04 -20.63 20.16
N ASP A 410 41.37 -20.80 18.87
CA ASP A 410 40.75 -20.05 17.76
C ASP A 410 39.21 -20.18 17.77
N GLY A 411 38.70 -21.36 18.15
CA GLY A 411 37.28 -21.63 18.33
C GLY A 411 36.66 -20.93 19.54
N ILE A 412 37.37 -20.87 20.67
CA ILE A 412 36.94 -20.16 21.88
C ILE A 412 36.92 -18.64 21.64
N ASP A 413 37.91 -18.09 20.95
CA ASP A 413 37.95 -16.66 20.61
C ASP A 413 36.83 -16.31 19.61
N GLY A 414 36.59 -17.15 18.59
CA GLY A 414 35.46 -16.99 17.68
C GLY A 414 34.08 -17.09 18.37
N LEU A 415 33.96 -17.94 19.40
CA LEU A 415 32.77 -17.97 20.28
C LEU A 415 32.67 -16.70 21.13
N HIS A 416 33.79 -16.15 21.62
CA HIS A 416 33.80 -14.92 22.42
C HIS A 416 33.35 -13.71 21.59
N GLU A 417 33.88 -13.53 20.37
CA GLU A 417 33.43 -12.49 19.43
C GLU A 417 31.93 -12.62 19.11
N ARG A 418 31.46 -13.85 18.82
CA ARG A 418 30.05 -14.15 18.56
C ARG A 418 29.15 -13.83 19.76
N VAL A 419 29.56 -14.15 20.98
CA VAL A 419 28.83 -13.82 22.21
C VAL A 419 28.83 -12.31 22.45
N GLY A 420 29.93 -11.62 22.19
CA GLY A 420 30.00 -10.15 22.20
C GLY A 420 28.98 -9.51 21.25
N GLY A 421 28.98 -9.93 19.99
CA GLY A 421 28.02 -9.46 18.98
C GLY A 421 26.56 -9.79 19.31
N LEU A 422 26.29 -10.94 19.95
CA LEU A 422 24.95 -11.28 20.46
C LEU A 422 24.51 -10.39 21.64
N VAL A 423 25.43 -10.04 22.55
CA VAL A 423 25.17 -9.12 23.66
C VAL A 423 24.96 -7.69 23.16
N GLU A 424 25.72 -7.26 22.15
CA GLU A 424 25.52 -5.98 21.47
C GLU A 424 24.18 -5.95 20.70
N GLN A 425 23.87 -6.97 19.90
CA GLN A 425 22.58 -7.06 19.22
C GLN A 425 21.42 -7.08 20.22
N LYS A 426 21.56 -7.77 21.36
CA LYS A 426 20.58 -7.72 22.46
C LYS A 426 20.46 -6.32 23.05
N SER A 427 21.55 -5.58 23.24
CA SER A 427 21.49 -4.21 23.78
C SER A 427 20.81 -3.27 22.79
N ILE A 428 21.16 -3.32 21.51
CA ILE A 428 20.52 -2.56 20.41
C ILE A 428 19.02 -2.88 20.34
N LEU A 429 18.64 -4.16 20.33
CA LEU A 429 17.23 -4.56 20.33
C LEU A 429 16.50 -4.12 21.61
N THR A 430 17.15 -4.15 22.77
CA THR A 430 16.55 -3.65 24.02
C THR A 430 16.32 -2.14 23.96
N THR A 431 17.28 -1.37 23.43
CA THR A 431 17.15 0.07 23.20
C THR A 431 16.09 0.38 22.15
N GLN A 432 16.00 -0.37 21.06
CA GLN A 432 14.96 -0.21 20.04
C GLN A 432 13.57 -0.54 20.58
N ILE A 433 13.42 -1.63 21.35
CA ILE A 433 12.16 -1.98 22.02
C ILE A 433 11.77 -0.90 23.04
N GLN A 434 12.73 -0.35 23.79
CA GLN A 434 12.48 0.74 24.73
C GLN A 434 12.10 2.04 24.00
N GLN A 435 12.79 2.41 22.94
CA GLN A 435 12.45 3.56 22.10
C GLN A 435 11.08 3.40 21.44
N GLN A 436 10.74 2.22 20.93
CA GLN A 436 9.41 1.96 20.38
C GLN A 436 8.32 2.01 21.46
N ARG A 437 8.59 1.52 22.67
CA ARG A 437 7.68 1.67 23.82
C ARG A 437 7.51 3.13 24.24
N GLU A 438 8.57 3.94 24.20
CA GLU A 438 8.49 5.38 24.49
C GLU A 438 7.79 6.17 23.39
N LEU A 439 8.00 5.84 22.11
CA LEU A 439 7.30 6.44 20.97
C LEU A 439 5.82 6.08 20.99
N ASN A 440 5.49 4.80 21.21
CA ASN A 440 4.11 4.37 21.39
C ASN A 440 3.51 5.04 22.63
N SER A 441 4.19 5.05 23.78
CA SER A 441 3.67 5.70 25.00
C SER A 441 3.48 7.22 24.86
N LYS A 442 4.23 7.90 23.99
CA LYS A 442 4.01 9.32 23.65
C LYS A 442 2.80 9.48 22.74
N SER A 443 2.71 8.70 21.66
CA SER A 443 1.53 8.72 20.77
C SER A 443 0.24 8.33 21.50
N ASP A 444 0.30 7.37 22.40
CA ASP A 444 -0.81 6.93 23.24
C ASP A 444 -1.21 8.05 24.22
N ALA A 445 -0.26 8.72 24.88
CA ALA A 445 -0.55 9.86 25.74
C ALA A 445 -1.10 11.08 24.97
N GLU A 446 -0.63 11.35 23.75
CA GLU A 446 -1.16 12.39 22.86
C GLU A 446 -2.60 12.07 22.42
N ARG A 447 -2.88 10.80 22.09
CA ARG A 447 -4.24 10.34 21.77
C ARG A 447 -5.16 10.41 22.98
N ASP A 448 -4.70 10.00 24.16
CA ASP A 448 -5.49 10.03 25.40
C ASP A 448 -5.77 11.47 25.87
N ALA A 449 -4.82 12.40 25.68
CA ALA A 449 -5.04 13.83 25.88
C ALA A 449 -6.11 14.39 24.91
N HIS A 450 -6.00 14.09 23.61
CA HIS A 450 -7.01 14.50 22.63
C HIS A 450 -8.39 13.86 22.88
N ILE A 451 -8.45 12.65 23.44
CA ILE A 451 -9.69 12.01 23.90
C ILE A 451 -10.23 12.74 25.13
N ALA A 452 -9.39 13.17 26.07
CA ALA A 452 -9.81 13.97 27.23
C ALA A 452 -10.39 15.33 26.79
N ASP A 453 -9.71 16.06 25.89
CA ASP A 453 -10.19 17.32 25.32
C ASP A 453 -11.55 17.15 24.61
N LEU A 454 -11.72 16.06 23.83
CA LEU A 454 -13.01 15.72 23.21
C LEU A 454 -14.10 15.38 24.23
N VAL A 455 -13.75 14.71 25.33
CA VAL A 455 -14.70 14.40 26.42
C VAL A 455 -15.08 15.67 27.19
N GLU A 456 -14.16 16.61 27.40
CA GLU A 456 -14.44 17.91 28.00
C GLU A 456 -15.31 18.78 27.08
N GLN A 457 -15.03 18.83 25.78
CA GLN A 457 -15.87 19.50 24.78
C GLN A 457 -17.29 18.89 24.73
N LEU A 458 -17.41 17.55 24.78
CA LEU A 458 -18.70 16.87 24.85
C LEU A 458 -19.43 17.11 26.19
N ALA A 459 -18.70 17.29 27.30
CA ALA A 459 -19.29 17.65 28.59
C ALA A 459 -19.78 19.11 28.59
N HIS A 460 -19.03 20.03 27.99
CA HIS A 460 -19.45 21.41 27.76
C HIS A 460 -20.69 21.50 26.88
N ALA A 461 -20.67 20.89 25.68
CA ALA A 461 -21.81 20.88 24.76
C ALA A 461 -23.06 20.23 25.38
N ARG A 462 -22.91 19.18 26.19
CA ARG A 462 -24.02 18.60 26.97
C ARG A 462 -24.55 19.56 28.02
N LYS A 463 -23.69 20.26 28.76
CA LYS A 463 -24.10 21.24 29.77
C LYS A 463 -24.79 22.46 29.17
N GLU A 464 -24.33 22.92 28.01
CA GLU A 464 -24.96 23.99 27.23
C GLU A 464 -26.34 23.56 26.73
N LEU A 465 -26.47 22.33 26.22
CA LEU A 465 -27.76 21.74 25.86
C LEU A 465 -28.69 21.58 27.08
N GLU A 466 -28.16 21.14 28.24
CA GLU A 466 -28.93 21.00 29.50
C GLU A 466 -29.34 22.36 30.13
N LEU A 467 -28.72 23.46 29.70
CA LEU A 467 -29.13 24.82 30.02
C LEU A 467 -30.19 25.31 29.02
N ALA A 468 -29.95 25.15 27.72
CA ALA A 468 -30.91 25.49 26.66
C ALA A 468 -32.23 24.71 26.79
N GLU A 469 -32.20 23.45 27.21
CA GLU A 469 -33.41 22.67 27.54
C GLU A 469 -34.18 23.29 28.71
N ARG A 470 -33.50 23.76 29.77
CA ARG A 470 -34.16 24.43 30.91
C ARG A 470 -34.73 25.79 30.54
N GLU A 471 -34.02 26.57 29.74
CA GLU A 471 -34.51 27.85 29.21
C GLU A 471 -35.69 27.64 28.25
N GLY A 472 -35.67 26.54 27.47
CA GLY A 472 -36.80 26.06 26.68
C GLY A 472 -38.01 25.62 27.52
N GLU A 473 -37.80 24.96 28.67
CA GLU A 473 -38.87 24.62 29.61
C GLU A 473 -39.44 25.86 30.32
N GLN A 474 -38.59 26.80 30.72
CA GLN A 474 -39.00 28.06 31.36
C GLN A 474 -39.83 28.93 30.41
N SER A 475 -39.30 29.25 29.23
CA SER A 475 -39.99 30.04 28.20
C SER A 475 -41.32 29.38 27.77
N LYS A 476 -41.36 28.06 27.64
CA LYS A 476 -42.61 27.31 27.39
C LYS A 476 -43.61 27.40 28.56
N GLY A 477 -43.12 27.47 29.80
CA GLY A 477 -43.93 27.73 30.99
C GLY A 477 -44.51 29.13 31.02
N GLU A 478 -43.74 30.14 30.63
CA GLU A 478 -44.19 31.53 30.49
C GLU A 478 -45.20 31.69 29.34
N LEU A 479 -44.92 31.10 28.18
CA LEU A 479 -45.83 31.10 27.02
C LEU A 479 -47.16 30.40 27.36
N SER A 480 -47.14 29.35 28.19
CA SER A 480 -48.35 28.71 28.71
C SER A 480 -49.17 29.65 29.61
N GLN A 481 -48.52 30.42 30.49
CA GLN A 481 -49.18 31.42 31.32
C GLN A 481 -49.74 32.60 30.49
N MET A 482 -48.99 33.06 29.49
CA MET A 482 -49.43 34.11 28.56
C MET A 482 -50.61 33.66 27.70
N MET A 483 -50.67 32.40 27.27
CA MET A 483 -51.85 31.82 26.62
C MET A 483 -53.05 31.77 27.57
N GLU A 484 -52.87 31.35 28.83
CA GLU A 484 -53.94 31.31 29.82
C GLU A 484 -54.49 32.72 30.14
N GLN A 485 -53.61 33.72 30.25
CA GLN A 485 -53.99 35.15 30.39
C GLN A 485 -54.70 35.68 29.14
N LEU A 486 -54.22 35.35 27.93
CA LEU A 486 -54.89 35.74 26.69
C LEU A 486 -56.26 35.08 26.56
N GLU A 487 -56.43 33.82 26.92
CA GLU A 487 -57.75 33.19 26.96
C GLU A 487 -58.66 33.80 28.03
N ALA A 488 -58.13 34.19 29.20
CA ALA A 488 -58.88 34.91 30.23
C ALA A 488 -59.37 36.27 29.71
N MET A 489 -58.48 37.12 29.19
CA MET A 489 -58.85 38.39 28.56
C MET A 489 -59.78 38.20 27.36
N ARG A 490 -59.65 37.12 26.59
CA ARG A 490 -60.55 36.82 25.45
C ARG A 490 -61.96 36.43 25.91
N ARG A 491 -62.10 35.75 27.06
CA ARG A 491 -63.38 35.48 27.73
C ARG A 491 -64.00 36.79 28.23
N GLU A 492 -63.24 37.60 28.96
CA GLU A 492 -63.69 38.92 29.45
C GLU A 492 -64.09 39.85 28.29
N MET A 493 -63.34 39.86 27.18
CA MET A 493 -63.68 40.63 25.99
C MET A 493 -64.94 40.12 25.30
N SER A 494 -65.19 38.81 25.26
CA SER A 494 -66.48 38.29 24.76
C SER A 494 -67.67 38.66 25.66
N ASP A 495 -67.47 38.68 26.98
CA ASP A 495 -68.49 39.13 27.94
C ASP A 495 -68.76 40.65 27.83
N HIS A 496 -67.77 41.45 27.42
CA HIS A 496 -67.94 42.87 27.10
C HIS A 496 -68.57 43.09 25.71
N GLN A 497 -68.22 42.29 24.69
CA GLN A 497 -68.84 42.39 23.35
C GLN A 497 -70.32 42.02 23.34
N LEU A 498 -70.80 41.23 24.30
CA LEU A 498 -72.23 40.99 24.54
C LEU A 498 -72.95 42.16 25.23
N ARG A 499 -72.26 43.26 25.58
CA ARG A 499 -72.81 44.39 26.35
C ARG A 499 -72.72 45.77 25.69
N ALA A 500 -72.03 45.94 24.55
CA ALA A 500 -71.84 47.24 23.93
C ALA A 500 -72.10 47.25 22.41
N ILE A 501 -73.14 47.98 22.00
CA ILE A 501 -73.38 48.43 20.62
C ILE A 501 -73.77 49.91 20.73
N PRO A 502 -72.97 50.81 20.12
CA PRO A 502 -73.55 51.73 19.12
C PRO A 502 -72.63 51.95 17.90
N GLU A 503 -73.13 52.73 16.94
CA GLU A 503 -72.55 52.94 15.62
C GLU A 503 -71.62 54.16 15.59
N ASP A 504 -70.38 54.03 15.11
CA ASP A 504 -69.65 55.13 14.44
C ASP A 504 -68.43 54.60 13.64
N ASN A 505 -68.63 54.37 12.34
CA ASN A 505 -67.73 53.55 11.52
C ASN A 505 -66.88 54.31 10.48
N LEU A 506 -66.96 55.64 10.41
CA LEU A 506 -66.30 56.42 9.32
C LEU A 506 -64.91 56.96 9.70
N GLU A 507 -64.76 57.56 10.88
CA GLU A 507 -63.47 58.13 11.33
C GLU A 507 -62.49 57.02 11.78
N THR A 508 -63.04 55.92 12.29
CA THR A 508 -62.35 54.64 12.53
C THR A 508 -61.80 54.05 11.24
N LEU A 509 -62.59 53.95 10.16
CA LEU A 509 -62.11 53.50 8.85
C LEU A 509 -61.06 54.43 8.21
N ALA A 510 -61.11 55.74 8.48
CA ALA A 510 -60.12 56.70 8.00
C ALA A 510 -58.76 56.53 8.72
N SER A 511 -58.78 56.44 10.05
CA SER A 511 -57.58 56.18 10.86
C SER A 511 -56.98 54.80 10.62
N GLU A 512 -57.82 53.76 10.44
CA GLU A 512 -57.40 52.41 10.06
C GLU A 512 -56.68 52.40 8.69
N LYS A 513 -57.16 53.15 7.70
CA LYS A 513 -56.47 53.29 6.40
C LYS A 513 -55.12 53.98 6.51
N VAL A 514 -54.98 55.01 7.36
CA VAL A 514 -53.68 55.67 7.60
C VAL A 514 -52.73 54.74 8.36
N ALA A 515 -53.24 53.90 9.29
CA ALA A 515 -52.45 52.87 9.96
C ALA A 515 -51.98 51.79 8.97
N ARG A 516 -52.88 51.27 8.11
CA ARG A 516 -52.52 50.31 7.05
C ARG A 516 -51.47 50.86 6.10
N ALA A 517 -51.62 52.10 5.60
CA ALA A 517 -50.64 52.71 4.70
C ALA A 517 -49.24 52.88 5.33
N ARG A 518 -49.16 53.07 6.66
CA ARG A 518 -47.88 53.07 7.40
C ARG A 518 -47.30 51.67 7.52
N ALA A 519 -48.13 50.69 7.90
CA ALA A 519 -47.70 49.29 7.98
C ALA A 519 -47.25 48.74 6.61
N GLU A 520 -47.93 49.08 5.52
CA GLU A 520 -47.54 48.70 4.16
C GLU A 520 -46.19 49.32 3.74
N ALA A 521 -45.94 50.58 4.11
CA ALA A 521 -44.64 51.23 3.88
C ALA A 521 -43.52 50.62 4.75
N GLU A 522 -43.82 50.22 5.98
CA GLU A 522 -42.88 49.59 6.90
C GLU A 522 -42.56 48.14 6.50
N ILE A 523 -43.57 47.37 6.07
CA ILE A 523 -43.40 46.05 5.43
C ILE A 523 -42.55 46.19 4.15
N SER A 524 -42.81 47.20 3.32
CA SER A 524 -42.01 47.44 2.10
C SER A 524 -40.54 47.72 2.43
N ARG A 525 -40.28 48.48 3.51
CA ARG A 525 -38.92 48.76 4.00
C ARG A 525 -38.24 47.51 4.57
N LEU A 526 -38.97 46.71 5.34
CA LEU A 526 -38.47 45.44 5.89
C LEU A 526 -38.19 44.42 4.78
N GLN A 527 -38.99 44.41 3.70
CA GLN A 527 -38.71 43.60 2.51
C GLN A 527 -37.42 44.05 1.79
N THR A 528 -37.14 45.35 1.69
CA THR A 528 -35.85 45.81 1.14
C THR A 528 -34.66 45.40 2.02
N THR A 529 -34.74 45.56 3.34
CA THR A 529 -33.65 45.13 4.24
C THR A 529 -33.48 43.61 4.29
N MET A 530 -34.56 42.83 4.14
CA MET A 530 -34.47 41.37 3.97
C MET A 530 -33.77 40.99 2.66
N GLN A 531 -34.01 41.71 1.56
CA GLN A 531 -33.32 41.47 0.28
C GLN A 531 -31.84 41.85 0.35
N GLU A 532 -31.51 42.94 1.04
CA GLU A 532 -30.12 43.35 1.33
C GLU A 532 -29.39 42.28 2.16
N LEU A 533 -29.97 41.83 3.28
CA LEU A 533 -29.41 40.76 4.11
C LEU A 533 -29.32 39.40 3.39
N GLN A 534 -30.26 39.09 2.49
CA GLN A 534 -30.17 37.90 1.63
C GLN A 534 -29.02 38.01 0.62
N HIS A 535 -28.75 39.21 0.08
CA HIS A 535 -27.62 39.46 -0.81
C HIS A 535 -26.27 39.45 -0.06
N GLU A 536 -26.21 39.94 1.18
CA GLU A 536 -25.02 39.80 2.03
C GLU A 536 -24.77 38.33 2.38
N LYS A 537 -25.82 37.56 2.73
CA LYS A 537 -25.72 36.12 3.01
C LYS A 537 -25.24 35.32 1.79
N SER A 538 -25.70 35.65 0.57
CA SER A 538 -25.21 34.98 -0.64
C SER A 538 -23.76 35.38 -0.97
N ALA A 539 -23.40 36.66 -0.82
CA ALA A 539 -22.02 37.12 -1.00
C ALA A 539 -21.04 36.49 0.01
N LEU A 540 -21.46 36.30 1.27
CA LEU A 540 -20.68 35.60 2.29
C LEU A 540 -20.52 34.10 1.96
N ALA A 541 -21.56 33.45 1.42
CA ALA A 541 -21.47 32.07 0.97
C ALA A 541 -20.52 31.91 -0.24
N GLU A 542 -20.61 32.82 -1.22
CA GLU A 542 -19.70 32.85 -2.38
C GLU A 542 -18.25 33.14 -1.97
N ALA A 543 -18.04 34.06 -1.02
CA ALA A 543 -16.72 34.33 -0.43
C ALA A 543 -16.16 33.14 0.36
N HIS A 544 -17.01 32.38 1.08
CA HIS A 544 -16.60 31.16 1.76
C HIS A 544 -16.22 30.06 0.76
N GLU A 545 -16.99 29.88 -0.32
CA GLU A 545 -16.67 28.92 -1.38
C GLU A 545 -15.37 29.32 -2.13
N ALA A 546 -15.13 30.63 -2.33
CA ALA A 546 -13.87 31.14 -2.87
C ALA A 546 -12.67 30.86 -1.94
N ARG A 547 -12.84 30.96 -0.61
CA ARG A 547 -11.80 30.57 0.36
C ARG A 547 -11.48 29.08 0.30
N LEU A 548 -12.49 28.21 0.27
CA LEU A 548 -12.29 26.76 0.14
C LEU A 548 -11.57 26.39 -1.18
N ARG A 549 -11.88 27.08 -2.29
CA ARG A 549 -11.15 26.94 -3.56
C ARG A 549 -9.68 27.36 -3.43
N ALA A 550 -9.40 28.44 -2.72
CA ALA A 550 -8.03 28.92 -2.48
C ALA A 550 -7.24 27.95 -1.57
N GLU A 551 -7.84 27.44 -0.49
CA GLU A 551 -7.21 26.45 0.40
C GLU A 551 -6.93 25.13 -0.32
N ALA A 552 -7.82 24.69 -1.21
CA ALA A 552 -7.61 23.51 -2.06
C ALA A 552 -6.41 23.69 -3.02
N GLU A 553 -6.28 24.86 -3.67
CA GLU A 553 -5.14 25.12 -4.56
C GLU A 553 -3.83 25.37 -3.79
N ILE A 554 -3.88 25.97 -2.59
CA ILE A 554 -2.73 26.04 -1.67
C ILE A 554 -2.26 24.64 -1.28
N SER A 555 -3.19 23.74 -0.92
CA SER A 555 -2.89 22.34 -0.57
C SER A 555 -2.26 21.60 -1.76
N ARG A 556 -2.74 21.86 -2.98
CA ARG A 556 -2.19 21.31 -4.22
C ARG A 556 -0.78 21.85 -4.51
N LEU A 557 -0.56 23.16 -4.35
CA LEU A 557 0.76 23.77 -4.52
C LEU A 557 1.76 23.27 -3.48
N GLN A 558 1.33 23.02 -2.23
CA GLN A 558 2.15 22.37 -1.21
C GLN A 558 2.55 20.95 -1.61
N ALA A 559 1.64 20.15 -2.19
CA ALA A 559 1.96 18.82 -2.70
C ALA A 559 3.01 18.87 -3.83
N VAL A 560 2.86 19.78 -4.80
CA VAL A 560 3.85 19.99 -5.88
C VAL A 560 5.20 20.47 -5.34
N VAL A 561 5.22 21.32 -4.30
CA VAL A 561 6.47 21.73 -3.63
C VAL A 561 7.14 20.56 -2.90
N GLN A 562 6.38 19.64 -2.29
CA GLN A 562 6.94 18.41 -1.70
C GLN A 562 7.47 17.45 -2.76
N GLU A 563 6.78 17.30 -3.90
CA GLU A 563 7.23 16.51 -5.04
C GLU A 563 8.58 17.04 -5.59
N HIS A 564 8.67 18.35 -5.84
CA HIS A 564 9.94 18.99 -6.24
C HIS A 564 11.05 18.89 -5.17
N GLN A 565 10.72 18.82 -3.88
CA GLN A 565 11.72 18.57 -2.83
C GLN A 565 12.24 17.13 -2.85
N GLN A 566 11.38 16.14 -3.14
CA GLN A 566 11.76 14.74 -3.33
C GLN A 566 12.57 14.53 -4.62
N GLU A 567 12.18 15.17 -5.73
CA GLU A 567 12.96 15.19 -6.97
C GLU A 567 14.35 15.82 -6.74
N LYS A 568 14.44 16.91 -5.98
CA LYS A 568 15.73 17.52 -5.64
C LYS A 568 16.60 16.61 -4.77
N ALA A 569 16.01 15.88 -3.83
CA ALA A 569 16.73 14.92 -2.99
C ALA A 569 17.30 13.76 -3.83
N THR A 570 16.48 13.15 -4.68
CA THR A 570 16.94 12.08 -5.59
C THR A 570 17.94 12.59 -6.62
N HIS A 571 17.82 13.83 -7.10
CA HIS A 571 18.85 14.45 -7.95
C HIS A 571 20.19 14.62 -7.20
N THR A 572 20.19 15.00 -5.92
CA THR A 572 21.44 15.05 -5.13
C THR A 572 22.03 13.66 -4.88
N GLU A 573 21.22 12.63 -4.64
CA GLU A 573 21.68 11.24 -4.52
C GLU A 573 22.29 10.72 -5.84
N VAL A 574 21.67 11.05 -6.98
CA VAL A 574 22.19 10.73 -8.32
C VAL A 574 23.49 11.49 -8.61
N GLN A 575 23.62 12.75 -8.19
CA GLN A 575 24.88 13.49 -8.32
C GLN A 575 25.99 12.90 -7.45
N GLU A 576 25.70 12.49 -6.21
CA GLU A 576 26.68 11.77 -5.38
C GLU A 576 27.06 10.41 -6.00
N ALA A 577 26.10 9.67 -6.55
CA ALA A 577 26.38 8.42 -7.27
C ALA A 577 27.26 8.65 -8.52
N HIS A 578 27.02 9.74 -9.26
CA HIS A 578 27.82 10.12 -10.42
C HIS A 578 29.25 10.52 -10.03
N LEU A 579 29.44 11.29 -8.95
CA LEU A 579 30.78 11.64 -8.43
C LEU A 579 31.54 10.40 -7.94
N ARG A 580 30.85 9.45 -7.30
CA ARG A 580 31.43 8.16 -6.92
C ARG A 580 31.84 7.36 -8.17
N ALA A 581 31.01 7.32 -9.21
CA ALA A 581 31.34 6.67 -10.47
C ALA A 581 32.55 7.33 -11.18
N GLU A 582 32.66 8.67 -11.18
CA GLU A 582 33.82 9.38 -11.71
C GLU A 582 35.11 9.09 -10.92
N SER A 583 35.01 8.96 -9.59
CA SER A 583 36.16 8.57 -8.76
C SER A 583 36.64 7.13 -9.05
N GLU A 584 35.73 6.21 -9.36
CA GLU A 584 36.11 4.85 -9.76
C GLU A 584 36.59 4.78 -11.22
N ILE A 585 36.02 5.60 -12.13
CA ILE A 585 36.50 5.73 -13.52
C ILE A 585 37.94 6.28 -13.55
N THR A 586 38.24 7.32 -12.78
CA THR A 586 39.60 7.89 -12.71
C THR A 586 40.60 6.91 -12.06
N ARG A 587 40.18 6.15 -11.04
CA ARG A 587 40.96 5.02 -10.50
C ARG A 587 41.20 3.93 -11.56
N LEU A 588 40.19 3.53 -12.32
CA LEU A 588 40.32 2.52 -13.37
C LEU A 588 41.20 3.03 -14.53
N GLN A 589 41.15 4.32 -14.87
CA GLN A 589 42.05 4.94 -15.83
C GLN A 589 43.52 4.88 -15.37
N ALA A 590 43.80 5.11 -14.08
CA ALA A 590 45.15 4.94 -13.52
C ALA A 590 45.64 3.48 -13.64
N VAL A 591 44.81 2.50 -13.29
CA VAL A 591 45.14 1.07 -13.47
C VAL A 591 45.37 0.70 -14.94
N VAL A 592 44.60 1.28 -15.87
CA VAL A 592 44.81 1.10 -17.32
C VAL A 592 46.14 1.72 -17.78
N GLN A 593 46.55 2.87 -17.24
CA GLN A 593 47.86 3.48 -17.51
C GLN A 593 49.02 2.64 -16.95
N GLU A 594 48.88 2.09 -15.75
CA GLU A 594 49.86 1.14 -15.19
C GLU A 594 49.99 -0.12 -16.07
N LEU A 595 48.87 -0.69 -16.52
CA LEU A 595 48.87 -1.84 -17.43
C LEU A 595 49.45 -1.50 -18.82
N GLN A 596 49.29 -0.27 -19.30
CA GLN A 596 49.94 0.22 -20.52
C GLN A 596 51.45 0.31 -20.33
N HIS A 597 51.94 0.94 -19.25
CA HIS A 597 53.37 0.99 -18.94
C HIS A 597 54.00 -0.40 -18.76
N ILE A 598 53.30 -1.34 -18.12
CA ILE A 598 53.76 -2.74 -17.99
C ILE A 598 53.83 -3.42 -19.37
N LYS A 599 52.83 -3.20 -20.24
CA LYS A 599 52.82 -3.74 -21.61
C LYS A 599 53.96 -3.17 -22.45
N ASP A 600 54.23 -1.87 -22.36
CA ASP A 600 55.27 -1.20 -23.13
C ASP A 600 56.67 -1.59 -22.62
N ALA A 601 56.86 -1.74 -21.31
CA ALA A 601 58.08 -2.34 -20.74
C ALA A 601 58.28 -3.80 -21.21
N HIS A 602 57.20 -4.57 -21.41
CA HIS A 602 57.27 -5.91 -21.99
C HIS A 602 57.62 -5.90 -23.49
N THR A 603 57.15 -4.93 -24.29
CA THR A 603 57.56 -4.82 -25.71
C THR A 603 59.01 -4.37 -25.84
N GLU A 604 59.47 -3.41 -25.04
CA GLU A 604 60.89 -3.01 -24.96
C GLU A 604 61.79 -4.19 -24.56
N ALA A 605 61.41 -4.96 -23.54
CA ALA A 605 62.14 -6.17 -23.13
C ALA A 605 62.15 -7.25 -24.22
N HIS A 606 61.05 -7.41 -24.97
CA HIS A 606 60.97 -8.33 -26.10
C HIS A 606 61.89 -7.89 -27.26
N GLU A 607 61.90 -6.60 -27.63
CA GLU A 607 62.84 -6.09 -28.64
C GLU A 607 64.31 -6.20 -28.18
N ALA A 608 64.60 -5.89 -26.91
CA ALA A 608 65.94 -6.06 -26.34
C ALA A 608 66.40 -7.52 -26.40
N ARG A 609 65.48 -8.47 -26.17
CA ARG A 609 65.72 -9.89 -26.35
C ARG A 609 65.99 -10.25 -27.82
N LEU A 610 65.19 -9.77 -28.77
CA LEU A 610 65.46 -10.00 -30.20
C LEU A 610 66.82 -9.45 -30.64
N ARG A 611 67.20 -8.25 -30.15
CA ARG A 611 68.53 -7.66 -30.37
C ARG A 611 69.64 -8.56 -29.83
N ALA A 612 69.48 -9.11 -28.63
CA ALA A 612 70.41 -10.07 -28.05
C ALA A 612 70.48 -11.39 -28.85
N GLU A 613 69.35 -11.93 -29.30
CA GLU A 613 69.29 -13.16 -30.10
C GLU A 613 69.95 -12.98 -31.49
N THR A 614 69.80 -11.81 -32.13
CA THR A 614 70.54 -11.50 -33.38
C THR A 614 72.04 -11.34 -33.17
N GLU A 615 72.49 -10.77 -32.05
CA GLU A 615 73.92 -10.66 -31.72
C GLU A 615 74.53 -12.02 -31.36
N VAL A 616 73.77 -12.90 -30.67
CA VAL A 616 74.17 -14.30 -30.45
C VAL A 616 74.33 -15.04 -31.78
N ALA A 617 73.40 -14.87 -32.74
CA ALA A 617 73.53 -15.45 -34.07
C ALA A 617 74.76 -14.90 -34.84
N ARG A 618 75.08 -13.61 -34.68
CA ARG A 618 76.30 -12.99 -35.25
C ARG A 618 77.58 -13.55 -34.62
N LEU A 619 77.59 -13.80 -33.32
CA LEU A 619 78.71 -14.43 -32.63
C LEU A 619 78.86 -15.91 -33.00
N GLN A 620 77.75 -16.63 -33.21
CA GLN A 620 77.78 -18.02 -33.69
C GLN A 620 78.37 -18.15 -35.10
N SER A 621 78.03 -17.25 -36.04
CA SER A 621 78.62 -17.28 -37.38
C SER A 621 80.13 -16.93 -37.38
N ILE A 622 80.56 -16.04 -36.49
CA ILE A 622 82.00 -15.76 -36.27
C ILE A 622 82.72 -16.98 -35.68
N ILE A 623 82.11 -17.70 -34.74
CA ILE A 623 82.68 -18.94 -34.17
C ILE A 623 82.82 -20.02 -35.24
N LEU A 624 81.81 -20.21 -36.09
CA LEU A 624 81.86 -21.15 -37.22
C LEU A 624 82.94 -20.78 -38.25
N ALA A 625 83.07 -19.49 -38.59
CA ALA A 625 84.14 -19.01 -39.48
C ALA A 625 85.53 -19.31 -38.90
N HIS A 626 85.73 -19.07 -37.60
CA HIS A 626 87.01 -19.30 -36.92
C HIS A 626 87.30 -20.80 -36.65
N GLN A 627 86.29 -21.66 -36.75
CA GLN A 627 86.46 -23.12 -36.85
C GLN A 627 86.92 -23.51 -38.25
N HIS A 628 86.27 -23.02 -39.31
CA HIS A 628 86.72 -23.25 -40.69
C HIS A 628 88.14 -22.73 -40.98
N GLU A 629 88.57 -21.62 -40.37
CA GLU A 629 89.98 -21.16 -40.47
C GLU A 629 90.97 -22.16 -39.84
N LYS A 630 90.60 -22.86 -38.76
CA LYS A 630 91.43 -23.90 -38.15
C LYS A 630 91.50 -25.15 -39.01
N ASP A 631 90.40 -25.55 -39.61
CA ASP A 631 90.35 -26.72 -40.50
C ASP A 631 91.14 -26.45 -41.80
N ALA A 632 91.03 -25.24 -42.37
CA ALA A 632 91.87 -24.80 -43.49
C ALA A 632 93.37 -24.78 -43.15
N HIS A 633 93.74 -24.53 -41.88
CA HIS A 633 95.12 -24.65 -41.41
C HIS A 633 95.62 -26.10 -41.26
N ALA A 634 94.74 -27.11 -41.24
CA ALA A 634 95.14 -28.50 -41.38
C ALA A 634 95.41 -28.87 -42.86
N GLU A 635 94.47 -28.55 -43.76
CA GLU A 635 94.59 -28.88 -45.19
C GLU A 635 95.78 -28.20 -45.87
N THR A 636 96.11 -26.97 -45.48
CA THR A 636 97.26 -26.23 -46.06
C THR A 636 98.63 -26.84 -45.72
N HIS A 637 98.74 -27.68 -44.68
CA HIS A 637 99.96 -28.45 -44.43
C HIS A 637 100.07 -29.70 -45.33
N GLU A 638 98.94 -30.25 -45.78
CA GLU A 638 98.89 -31.41 -46.68
C GLU A 638 98.96 -31.04 -48.18
N ALA A 639 98.49 -29.84 -48.56
CA ALA A 639 98.65 -29.32 -49.91
C ALA A 639 100.12 -29.03 -50.25
N ARG A 640 100.91 -28.55 -49.28
CA ARG A 640 102.30 -28.10 -49.48
C ARG A 640 103.27 -29.22 -49.87
N LEU A 641 103.01 -30.47 -49.44
CA LEU A 641 103.78 -31.65 -49.82
C LEU A 641 103.41 -32.24 -51.20
N ARG A 642 102.27 -31.85 -51.77
CA ARG A 642 101.83 -32.32 -53.11
C ARG A 642 102.28 -31.40 -54.24
N ALA A 643 102.52 -30.12 -53.94
CA ALA A 643 102.92 -29.11 -54.94
C ALA A 643 104.34 -29.31 -55.52
N GLU A 644 105.28 -29.91 -54.77
CA GLU A 644 106.66 -30.13 -55.24
C GLU A 644 106.78 -31.29 -56.25
N ALA A 645 105.74 -32.12 -56.42
CA ALA A 645 105.75 -33.27 -57.34
C ALA A 645 105.34 -32.92 -58.79
N GLU A 646 104.39 -31.99 -58.98
CA GLU A 646 103.81 -31.71 -60.31
C GLU A 646 104.74 -30.86 -61.20
N LEU A 647 105.67 -30.09 -60.63
CA LEU A 647 106.65 -29.31 -61.40
C LEU A 647 107.61 -30.18 -62.24
N ALA A 648 107.76 -31.47 -61.92
CA ALA A 648 108.52 -32.42 -62.74
C ALA A 648 107.75 -32.96 -63.96
N ARG A 649 106.43 -32.74 -64.04
CA ARG A 649 105.54 -33.40 -65.01
C ARG A 649 105.13 -32.51 -66.19
N LEU A 650 105.22 -31.20 -66.05
CA LEU A 650 104.87 -30.22 -67.09
C LEU A 650 106.00 -29.91 -68.09
N GLN A 651 107.11 -30.67 -68.06
CA GLN A 651 108.22 -30.52 -69.02
C GLN A 651 108.15 -31.52 -70.20
N THR A 652 107.35 -32.58 -70.11
CA THR A 652 107.15 -33.58 -71.19
C THR A 652 105.96 -33.28 -72.11
N VAL A 653 104.90 -32.64 -71.60
CA VAL A 653 103.63 -32.44 -72.32
C VAL A 653 103.76 -31.51 -73.55
N MET A 654 104.81 -30.68 -73.62
CA MET A 654 105.05 -29.80 -74.79
C MET A 654 105.50 -30.53 -76.07
N GLN A 655 105.65 -31.86 -76.08
CA GLN A 655 106.06 -32.63 -77.28
C GLN A 655 104.96 -33.50 -77.90
N GLU A 656 103.78 -33.62 -77.29
CA GLU A 656 102.69 -34.50 -77.80
C GLU A 656 101.59 -33.76 -78.57
N LEU A 657 101.70 -32.43 -78.69
CA LEU A 657 100.76 -31.53 -79.39
C LEU A 657 100.84 -31.60 -80.94
N GLN A 658 101.07 -32.81 -81.48
CA GLN A 658 101.22 -33.09 -82.91
C GLN A 658 100.35 -34.27 -83.42
N HIS A 659 99.43 -34.77 -82.59
CA HIS A 659 98.42 -35.78 -82.98
C HIS A 659 96.96 -35.30 -82.87
N GLU A 660 96.76 -34.00 -82.63
CA GLU A 660 95.45 -33.37 -82.38
C GLU A 660 94.63 -33.12 -83.67
N LYS A 661 94.42 -34.17 -84.48
CA LYS A 661 93.54 -34.10 -85.67
C LYS A 661 92.49 -35.21 -85.76
N ASP A 662 92.76 -36.40 -85.26
CA ASP A 662 91.81 -37.52 -85.39
C ASP A 662 90.76 -37.56 -84.26
N THR A 663 90.98 -36.82 -83.17
CA THR A 663 90.03 -36.66 -82.05
C THR A 663 88.87 -35.69 -82.33
N GLN A 664 88.90 -34.96 -83.44
CA GLN A 664 87.86 -33.95 -83.77
C GLN A 664 86.50 -34.57 -84.14
N ALA A 665 86.45 -35.86 -84.52
CA ALA A 665 85.21 -36.56 -84.86
C ALA A 665 84.33 -36.83 -83.62
N GLU A 666 84.89 -37.45 -82.57
CA GLU A 666 84.17 -37.78 -81.34
C GLU A 666 83.71 -36.52 -80.59
N ALA A 667 84.51 -35.45 -80.65
CA ALA A 667 84.15 -34.13 -80.12
C ALA A 667 82.91 -33.52 -80.80
N HIS A 668 82.65 -33.82 -82.07
CA HIS A 668 81.45 -33.35 -82.78
C HIS A 668 80.19 -34.11 -82.33
N GLU A 669 80.30 -35.41 -82.06
CA GLU A 669 79.18 -36.22 -81.58
C GLU A 669 78.81 -35.90 -80.12
N ALA A 670 79.80 -35.52 -79.30
CA ALA A 670 79.57 -34.98 -77.96
C ALA A 670 78.85 -33.61 -78.00
N ARG A 671 79.24 -32.71 -78.92
CA ARG A 671 78.56 -31.40 -79.10
C ARG A 671 77.10 -31.55 -79.50
N LEU A 672 76.79 -32.43 -80.46
CA LEU A 672 75.40 -32.70 -80.86
C LEU A 672 74.55 -33.21 -79.69
N ARG A 673 75.10 -34.01 -78.77
CA ARG A 673 74.38 -34.41 -77.55
C ARG A 673 74.11 -33.21 -76.63
N ALA A 674 75.13 -32.37 -76.39
CA ALA A 674 74.99 -31.16 -75.57
C ALA A 674 73.98 -30.16 -76.17
N GLU A 675 73.96 -29.96 -77.49
CA GLU A 675 72.99 -29.09 -78.19
C GLU A 675 71.54 -29.60 -78.04
N ASN A 676 71.33 -30.92 -78.07
CA ASN A 676 70.02 -31.52 -77.79
C ASN A 676 69.60 -31.41 -76.31
N GLU A 677 70.54 -31.40 -75.37
CA GLU A 677 70.23 -31.15 -73.95
C GLU A 677 69.98 -29.67 -73.66
N VAL A 678 70.73 -28.76 -74.29
CA VAL A 678 70.51 -27.30 -74.20
C VAL A 678 69.13 -26.94 -74.73
N THR A 679 68.75 -27.38 -75.94
CA THR A 679 67.42 -27.10 -76.50
C THR A 679 66.28 -27.70 -75.67
N ARG A 680 66.50 -28.84 -74.99
CA ARG A 680 65.55 -29.38 -74.02
C ARG A 680 65.41 -28.49 -72.77
N LEU A 681 66.53 -27.97 -72.25
CA LEU A 681 66.54 -27.07 -71.08
C LEU A 681 65.96 -25.69 -71.43
N GLU A 682 66.20 -25.18 -72.64
CA GLU A 682 65.58 -23.96 -73.16
C GLU A 682 64.05 -24.11 -73.25
N ALA A 683 63.56 -25.24 -73.76
CA ALA A 683 62.12 -25.53 -73.78
C ALA A 683 61.51 -25.62 -72.36
N GLN A 684 62.23 -26.20 -71.39
CA GLN A 684 61.79 -26.24 -69.99
C GLN A 684 61.81 -24.86 -69.31
N LEU A 685 62.81 -24.02 -69.61
CA LEU A 685 62.87 -22.64 -69.13
C LEU A 685 61.77 -21.78 -69.73
N GLU A 686 61.42 -21.96 -71.01
CA GLU A 686 60.33 -21.23 -71.66
C GLU A 686 58.95 -21.69 -71.17
N GLN A 687 58.79 -22.99 -70.89
CA GLN A 687 57.60 -23.49 -70.17
C GLN A 687 57.47 -22.81 -68.80
N LEU A 688 58.53 -22.85 -67.96
CA LEU A 688 58.53 -22.22 -66.63
C LEU A 688 58.29 -20.70 -66.70
N ARG A 689 58.77 -20.01 -67.75
CA ARG A 689 58.44 -18.60 -68.01
C ARG A 689 56.97 -18.39 -68.32
N SER A 690 56.38 -19.22 -69.18
CA SER A 690 54.95 -19.14 -69.52
C SER A 690 54.03 -19.46 -68.33
N GLU A 691 54.43 -20.40 -67.48
CA GLU A 691 53.77 -20.70 -66.21
C GLU A 691 53.89 -19.51 -65.26
N THR A 692 55.09 -18.94 -65.12
CA THR A 692 55.33 -17.75 -64.29
C THR A 692 54.53 -16.55 -64.76
N SER A 693 54.49 -16.27 -66.07
CA SER A 693 53.70 -15.15 -66.62
C SER A 693 52.21 -15.34 -66.35
N GLY A 694 51.67 -16.55 -66.58
CA GLY A 694 50.29 -16.88 -66.25
C GLY A 694 49.96 -16.70 -64.76
N HIS A 695 50.87 -17.07 -63.86
CA HIS A 695 50.70 -16.80 -62.43
C HIS A 695 50.76 -15.30 -62.11
N THR A 696 51.62 -14.51 -62.76
CA THR A 696 51.65 -13.05 -62.55
C THR A 696 50.40 -12.34 -63.10
N GLU A 697 49.82 -12.82 -64.20
CA GLU A 697 48.55 -12.32 -64.74
C GLU A 697 47.38 -12.66 -63.81
N GLN A 698 47.32 -13.88 -63.27
CA GLN A 698 46.31 -14.26 -62.28
C GLN A 698 46.44 -13.41 -61.00
N LEU A 699 47.66 -13.20 -60.50
CA LEU A 699 47.90 -12.33 -59.34
C LEU A 699 47.55 -10.86 -59.61
N SER A 700 47.72 -10.36 -60.84
CA SER A 700 47.33 -8.99 -61.18
C SER A 700 45.80 -8.84 -61.31
N ALA A 701 45.11 -9.84 -61.84
CA ALA A 701 43.65 -9.88 -61.90
C ALA A 701 43.02 -9.93 -60.50
N VAL A 702 43.52 -10.79 -59.60
CA VAL A 702 43.06 -10.87 -58.21
C VAL A 702 43.30 -9.55 -57.46
N ARG A 703 44.45 -8.90 -57.67
CA ARG A 703 44.72 -7.56 -57.10
C ARG A 703 43.75 -6.50 -57.62
N SER A 704 43.51 -6.46 -58.93
CA SER A 704 42.54 -5.53 -59.53
C SER A 704 41.12 -5.73 -58.97
N GLN A 705 40.73 -6.97 -58.68
CA GLN A 705 39.46 -7.25 -57.99
C GLN A 705 39.50 -6.75 -56.53
N SER A 706 40.53 -7.06 -55.75
CA SER A 706 40.61 -6.59 -54.35
C SER A 706 40.65 -5.07 -54.24
N ASP A 707 41.35 -4.39 -55.16
CA ASP A 707 41.44 -2.93 -55.19
C ASP A 707 40.08 -2.30 -55.55
N GLY A 708 39.31 -2.93 -56.45
CA GLY A 708 37.93 -2.55 -56.74
C GLY A 708 36.97 -2.78 -55.57
N GLU A 709 37.12 -3.88 -54.83
CA GLU A 709 36.34 -4.14 -53.62
C GLU A 709 36.69 -3.18 -52.48
N VAL A 710 37.97 -2.86 -52.29
CA VAL A 710 38.45 -1.83 -51.34
C VAL A 710 37.90 -0.45 -51.71
N ALA A 711 37.95 -0.05 -52.98
CA ALA A 711 37.38 1.22 -53.43
C ALA A 711 35.85 1.30 -53.19
N ARG A 712 35.13 0.18 -53.41
CA ARG A 712 33.69 0.09 -53.10
C ARG A 712 33.41 0.19 -51.61
N LEU A 713 34.20 -0.47 -50.76
CA LEU A 713 34.07 -0.41 -49.30
C LEU A 713 34.41 0.99 -48.77
N GLN A 714 35.42 1.66 -49.31
CA GLN A 714 35.78 3.03 -48.97
C GLN A 714 34.62 4.00 -49.28
N GLY A 715 34.00 3.88 -50.46
CA GLY A 715 32.81 4.67 -50.81
C GLY A 715 31.62 4.46 -49.86
N VAL A 716 31.41 3.24 -49.37
CA VAL A 716 30.38 2.95 -48.35
C VAL A 716 30.75 3.55 -46.99
N ILE A 717 32.03 3.51 -46.59
CA ILE A 717 32.52 4.14 -45.35
C ILE A 717 32.31 5.65 -45.39
N ASP A 718 32.63 6.30 -46.51
CA ASP A 718 32.50 7.76 -46.63
C ASP A 718 31.03 8.21 -46.80
N GLN A 719 30.15 7.38 -47.37
CA GLN A 719 28.70 7.59 -47.28
C GLN A 719 28.20 7.46 -45.83
N LEU A 720 28.58 6.40 -45.11
CA LEU A 720 28.15 6.20 -43.72
C LEU A 720 28.65 7.31 -42.79
N ARG A 721 29.82 7.90 -43.07
CA ARG A 721 30.32 9.11 -42.40
C ARG A 721 29.41 10.31 -42.66
N SER A 722 29.11 10.63 -43.92
CA SER A 722 28.24 11.78 -44.23
C SER A 722 26.80 11.62 -43.69
N GLU A 723 26.28 10.39 -43.63
CA GLU A 723 25.01 10.09 -42.95
C GLU A 723 25.10 10.22 -41.41
N ALA A 724 26.25 9.93 -40.80
CA ALA A 724 26.46 10.13 -39.36
C ALA A 724 26.63 11.61 -39.02
N ASP A 725 27.38 12.37 -39.81
CA ASP A 725 27.61 13.80 -39.64
C ASP A 725 26.29 14.58 -39.79
N ALA A 726 25.49 14.29 -40.82
CA ALA A 726 24.17 14.92 -41.01
C ALA A 726 23.20 14.62 -39.85
N ARG A 727 23.22 13.40 -39.30
CA ARG A 727 22.44 13.05 -38.09
C ARG A 727 22.97 13.74 -36.83
N ALA A 728 24.27 14.01 -36.76
CA ALA A 728 24.86 14.77 -35.65
C ALA A 728 24.46 16.25 -35.71
N GLU A 729 24.36 16.85 -36.90
CA GLU A 729 23.83 18.20 -37.08
C GLU A 729 22.34 18.29 -36.72
N GLU A 730 21.49 17.36 -37.20
CA GLU A 730 20.06 17.32 -36.82
C GLU A 730 19.87 17.11 -35.30
N ALA A 731 20.71 16.27 -34.68
CA ALA A 731 20.75 16.09 -33.23
C ALA A 731 21.24 17.35 -32.48
N ALA A 732 22.14 18.15 -33.08
CA ALA A 732 22.59 19.41 -32.50
C ALA A 732 21.51 20.50 -32.58
N GLU A 733 20.87 20.69 -33.73
CA GLU A 733 19.78 21.66 -33.88
C GLU A 733 18.58 21.34 -32.98
N SER A 734 18.20 20.06 -32.87
CA SER A 734 17.09 19.64 -32.01
C SER A 734 17.39 19.86 -30.52
N ARG A 735 18.64 19.64 -30.09
CA ARG A 735 19.12 20.04 -28.75
C ARG A 735 19.10 21.56 -28.54
N GLU A 736 19.51 22.35 -29.54
CA GLU A 736 19.47 23.82 -29.45
C GLU A 736 18.03 24.35 -29.34
N ARG A 737 17.09 23.76 -30.09
CA ARG A 737 15.65 24.05 -30.00
C ARG A 737 15.09 23.70 -28.62
N ALA A 738 15.45 22.55 -28.06
CA ALA A 738 15.06 22.15 -26.71
C ALA A 738 15.66 23.09 -25.63
N ALA A 739 16.94 23.44 -25.74
CA ALA A 739 17.60 24.37 -24.81
C ALA A 739 16.93 25.76 -24.81
N LYS A 740 16.53 26.28 -25.98
CA LYS A 740 15.75 27.53 -26.09
C LYS A 740 14.36 27.42 -25.46
N GLN A 741 13.70 26.27 -25.57
CA GLN A 741 12.41 26.03 -24.90
C GLN A 741 12.58 25.97 -23.37
N ILE A 742 13.64 25.31 -22.87
CA ILE A 742 13.96 25.27 -21.43
C ILE A 742 14.24 26.68 -20.90
N SER A 743 15.10 27.47 -21.58
CA SER A 743 15.38 28.86 -21.19
C SER A 743 14.11 29.71 -21.08
N ASN A 744 13.20 29.61 -22.06
CA ASN A 744 11.92 30.34 -22.03
C ASN A 744 11.01 29.88 -20.87
N MET A 745 11.05 28.59 -20.50
CA MET A 745 10.30 28.06 -19.35
C MET A 745 10.94 28.50 -18.02
N GLU A 746 12.27 28.53 -17.92
CA GLU A 746 13.00 29.04 -16.76
C GLU A 746 12.72 30.53 -16.52
N GLU A 747 12.72 31.35 -17.56
CA GLU A 747 12.30 32.76 -17.49
C GLU A 747 10.84 32.90 -17.01
N GLY A 748 9.92 32.09 -17.54
CA GLY A 748 8.53 32.07 -17.10
C GLY A 748 8.35 31.66 -15.64
N ILE A 749 9.09 30.64 -15.18
CA ILE A 749 9.11 30.19 -13.78
C ILE A 749 9.69 31.28 -12.86
N GLN A 750 10.75 31.99 -13.30
CA GLN A 750 11.31 33.12 -12.55
C GLN A 750 10.30 34.28 -12.43
N GLN A 751 9.61 34.63 -13.52
CA GLN A 751 8.56 35.67 -13.48
C GLN A 751 7.43 35.29 -12.50
N ILE A 752 6.90 34.07 -12.60
CA ILE A 752 5.85 33.56 -11.69
C ILE A 752 6.32 33.57 -10.23
N ARG A 753 7.58 33.20 -9.94
CA ARG A 753 8.15 33.31 -8.59
C ARG A 753 8.19 34.76 -8.11
N THR A 754 8.70 35.70 -8.90
CA THR A 754 8.74 37.12 -8.50
C THR A 754 7.34 37.73 -8.30
N GLU A 755 6.34 37.31 -9.06
CA GLU A 755 4.96 37.73 -8.86
C GLU A 755 4.34 37.10 -7.61
N ALA A 756 4.62 35.83 -7.32
CA ALA A 756 4.20 35.16 -6.10
C ALA A 756 4.83 35.79 -4.84
N ASP A 757 6.14 36.09 -4.86
CA ASP A 757 6.85 36.76 -3.78
C ASP A 757 6.30 38.18 -3.52
N ALA A 758 5.96 38.92 -4.58
CA ALA A 758 5.32 40.22 -4.48
C ALA A 758 3.92 40.15 -3.84
N ARG A 759 3.09 39.20 -4.28
CA ARG A 759 1.75 38.96 -3.71
C ARG A 759 1.80 38.45 -2.27
N LEU A 760 2.78 37.60 -1.93
CA LEU A 760 3.04 37.16 -0.55
C LEU A 760 3.40 38.35 0.34
N LYS A 761 4.24 39.26 -0.15
CA LYS A 761 4.58 40.48 0.60
C LYS A 761 3.36 41.38 0.82
N GLU A 762 2.55 41.62 -0.20
CA GLU A 762 1.31 42.39 -0.07
C GLU A 762 0.33 41.74 0.93
N ALA A 763 0.24 40.41 0.93
CA ALA A 763 -0.53 39.65 1.91
C ALA A 763 0.04 39.75 3.34
N THR A 764 1.36 39.77 3.53
CA THR A 764 1.96 39.99 4.86
C THR A 764 1.82 41.43 5.34
N ASP A 765 1.97 42.42 4.46
CA ASP A 765 1.87 43.84 4.81
C ASP A 765 0.41 44.21 5.17
N SER A 766 -0.58 43.68 4.45
CA SER A 766 -2.01 43.84 4.77
C SER A 766 -2.43 43.06 6.02
N ARG A 767 -1.88 41.85 6.25
CA ARG A 767 -2.05 41.12 7.51
C ARG A 767 -1.50 41.91 8.71
N ALA A 768 -0.31 42.49 8.60
CA ALA A 768 0.28 43.29 9.67
C ALA A 768 -0.56 44.54 10.00
N GLN A 769 -1.20 45.17 8.99
CA GLN A 769 -2.16 46.26 9.21
C GLN A 769 -3.41 45.77 9.95
N ALA A 770 -3.96 44.61 9.58
CA ALA A 770 -5.11 44.01 10.26
C ALA A 770 -4.80 43.62 11.72
N GLU A 771 -3.64 43.02 11.98
CA GLU A 771 -3.17 42.74 13.34
C GLU A 771 -2.97 44.03 14.16
N GLY A 772 -2.50 45.11 13.52
CA GLY A 772 -2.45 46.45 14.10
C GLY A 772 -3.82 46.97 14.56
N GLU A 773 -4.84 46.96 13.70
CA GLU A 773 -6.19 47.40 14.09
C GLU A 773 -6.86 46.43 15.09
N VAL A 774 -6.56 45.13 15.06
CA VAL A 774 -7.01 44.19 16.12
C VAL A 774 -6.42 44.55 17.48
N THR A 775 -5.11 44.82 17.59
CA THR A 775 -4.51 45.23 18.88
C THR A 775 -5.06 46.58 19.37
N ARG A 776 -5.41 47.49 18.46
CA ARG A 776 -6.09 48.75 18.78
C ARG A 776 -7.51 48.54 19.32
N LEU A 777 -8.30 47.67 18.68
CA LEU A 777 -9.64 47.32 19.14
C LEU A 777 -9.61 46.58 20.48
N GLN A 778 -8.62 45.70 20.68
CA GLN A 778 -8.36 45.04 21.97
C GLN A 778 -8.15 46.07 23.09
N ALA A 779 -7.27 47.06 22.88
CA ALA A 779 -7.00 48.11 23.85
C ALA A 779 -8.24 48.97 24.16
N LEU A 780 -9.08 49.26 23.16
CA LEU A 780 -10.35 49.97 23.35
C LEU A 780 -11.38 49.13 24.13
N MET A 781 -11.45 47.81 23.89
CA MET A 781 -12.28 46.91 24.69
C MET A 781 -11.81 46.82 26.14
N ASP A 782 -10.50 46.73 26.38
CA ASP A 782 -9.95 46.66 27.74
C ASP A 782 -10.13 47.97 28.51
N GLN A 783 -9.99 49.13 27.82
CA GLN A 783 -10.36 50.41 28.39
C GLN A 783 -11.85 50.44 28.76
N LEU A 784 -12.76 50.09 27.84
CA LEU A 784 -14.20 50.08 28.10
C LEU A 784 -14.59 49.10 29.22
N ARG A 785 -13.92 47.94 29.32
CA ARG A 785 -14.07 47.00 30.44
C ARG A 785 -13.61 47.62 31.76
N SER A 786 -12.56 48.43 31.76
CA SER A 786 -12.09 49.15 32.95
C SER A 786 -13.06 50.27 33.39
N ASP A 787 -13.63 51.00 32.42
CA ASP A 787 -14.62 52.06 32.65
C ASP A 787 -15.95 51.49 33.16
N VAL A 788 -16.45 50.40 32.57
CA VAL A 788 -17.65 49.70 33.06
C VAL A 788 -17.41 49.12 34.45
N LYS A 789 -16.20 48.63 34.75
CA LYS A 789 -15.84 48.10 36.08
C LYS A 789 -15.74 49.21 37.14
N SER A 790 -15.29 50.41 36.79
CA SER A 790 -15.28 51.56 37.72
C SER A 790 -16.71 52.07 37.98
N GLN A 791 -17.52 52.23 36.94
CA GLN A 791 -18.94 52.62 37.05
C GLN A 791 -19.76 51.60 37.87
N LEU A 792 -19.56 50.29 37.65
CA LEU A 792 -20.22 49.25 38.44
C LEU A 792 -19.82 49.33 39.91
N ARG A 793 -18.53 49.59 40.20
CA ARG A 793 -18.04 49.75 41.56
C ARG A 793 -18.67 50.97 42.24
N GLU A 794 -18.64 52.13 41.59
CA GLU A 794 -19.25 53.38 42.10
C GLU A 794 -20.75 53.19 42.36
N ALA A 795 -21.47 52.52 41.44
CA ALA A 795 -22.87 52.17 41.61
C ALA A 795 -23.12 51.21 42.80
N THR A 796 -22.23 50.24 43.05
CA THR A 796 -22.33 49.38 44.25
C THR A 796 -22.04 50.13 45.55
N GLU A 797 -21.03 51.00 45.59
CA GLU A 797 -20.67 51.78 46.78
C GLU A 797 -21.76 52.82 47.11
N ALA A 798 -22.34 53.46 46.09
CA ALA A 798 -23.52 54.31 46.22
C ALA A 798 -24.77 53.53 46.70
N ARG A 799 -24.98 52.31 46.19
CA ARG A 799 -26.08 51.44 46.64
C ARG A 799 -25.92 51.04 48.11
N THR A 800 -24.74 50.62 48.55
CA THR A 800 -24.53 50.26 49.96
C THR A 800 -24.78 51.44 50.89
N HIS A 801 -24.33 52.64 50.52
CA HIS A 801 -24.66 53.85 51.30
C HIS A 801 -26.15 54.21 51.28
N ALA A 802 -26.89 53.92 50.20
CA ALA A 802 -28.34 54.09 50.18
C ALA A 802 -29.04 53.08 51.11
N GLU A 803 -28.60 51.82 51.12
CA GLU A 803 -29.13 50.76 52.00
C GLU A 803 -28.82 51.04 53.49
N GLU A 804 -27.61 51.51 53.81
CA GLU A 804 -27.23 51.98 55.16
C GLU A 804 -28.09 53.15 55.65
N ASN A 805 -28.33 54.15 54.80
CA ASN A 805 -29.18 55.29 55.15
C ASN A 805 -30.66 54.89 55.32
N ALA A 806 -31.16 53.98 54.47
CA ALA A 806 -32.51 53.44 54.60
C ALA A 806 -32.67 52.64 55.90
N ALA A 807 -31.70 51.79 56.26
CA ALA A 807 -31.70 51.03 57.50
C ALA A 807 -31.68 51.95 58.74
N ARG A 808 -30.90 53.05 58.71
CA ARG A 808 -30.89 54.04 59.80
C ARG A 808 -32.24 54.76 59.93
N LEU A 809 -32.81 55.25 58.82
CA LEU A 809 -34.13 55.89 58.80
C LEU A 809 -35.24 54.93 59.27
N GLN A 810 -35.14 53.64 58.95
CA GLN A 810 -36.11 52.64 59.41
C GLN A 810 -35.96 52.35 60.92
N ALA A 811 -34.74 52.37 61.47
CA ALA A 811 -34.52 52.33 62.91
C ALA A 811 -35.12 53.56 63.62
N GLU A 812 -34.81 54.78 63.12
CA GLU A 812 -35.37 56.05 63.60
C GLU A 812 -36.92 56.02 63.58
N LEU A 813 -37.54 55.48 62.52
CA LEU A 813 -38.99 55.29 62.45
C LEU A 813 -39.52 54.30 63.51
N THR A 814 -38.89 53.14 63.71
CA THR A 814 -39.35 52.18 64.73
C THR A 814 -39.19 52.69 66.17
N GLU A 815 -38.21 53.56 66.42
CA GLU A 815 -38.07 54.27 67.70
C GLU A 815 -39.23 55.27 67.89
N LEU A 816 -39.52 56.10 66.88
CA LEU A 816 -40.64 57.04 66.88
C LEU A 816 -42.01 56.34 66.98
N GLU A 817 -42.20 55.19 66.33
CA GLU A 817 -43.40 54.35 66.53
C GLU A 817 -43.51 53.87 67.98
N GLY A 818 -42.39 53.45 68.58
CA GLY A 818 -42.32 53.10 70.01
C GLY A 818 -42.66 54.28 70.94
N GLU A 819 -42.19 55.48 70.62
CA GLU A 819 -42.56 56.71 71.34
C GLU A 819 -44.03 57.08 71.16
N ILE A 820 -44.57 56.99 69.93
CA ILE A 820 -46.00 57.20 69.65
C ILE A 820 -46.85 56.21 70.44
N VAL A 821 -46.47 54.93 70.52
CA VAL A 821 -47.17 53.93 71.35
C VAL A 821 -47.10 54.30 72.83
N ARG A 822 -45.94 54.70 73.36
CA ARG A 822 -45.81 55.18 74.76
C ARG A 822 -46.71 56.38 75.03
N VAL A 823 -46.57 57.45 74.25
CA VAL A 823 -47.38 58.68 74.38
C VAL A 823 -48.86 58.40 74.19
N GLN A 824 -49.24 57.44 73.34
CA GLN A 824 -50.63 57.01 73.19
C GLN A 824 -51.13 56.22 74.41
N THR A 825 -50.31 55.38 75.06
CA THR A 825 -50.68 54.73 76.33
C THR A 825 -50.76 55.73 77.49
N GLU A 826 -49.83 56.68 77.59
CA GLU A 826 -49.90 57.78 78.57
C GLU A 826 -51.14 58.63 78.33
N LEU A 827 -51.47 58.95 77.08
CA LEU A 827 -52.69 59.66 76.69
C LEU A 827 -53.96 58.88 77.00
N THR A 828 -53.99 57.54 76.90
CA THR A 828 -55.18 56.75 77.30
C THR A 828 -55.30 56.66 78.82
N MET A 829 -54.19 56.55 79.56
CA MET A 829 -54.21 56.64 81.03
C MET A 829 -54.69 58.02 81.49
N ALA A 830 -54.08 59.10 81.00
CA ALA A 830 -54.48 60.47 81.32
C ALA A 830 -55.93 60.78 80.90
N LYS A 831 -56.45 60.19 79.81
CA LYS A 831 -57.87 60.28 79.43
C LYS A 831 -58.77 59.50 80.39
N ALA A 832 -58.38 58.31 80.83
CA ALA A 832 -59.15 57.52 81.81
C ALA A 832 -59.19 58.22 83.17
N GLU A 833 -58.08 58.81 83.61
CA GLU A 833 -58.00 59.67 84.79
C GLU A 833 -58.86 60.93 84.63
N LEU A 834 -58.83 61.59 83.46
CA LEU A 834 -59.64 62.77 83.19
C LEU A 834 -61.14 62.48 83.12
N ASP A 835 -61.57 61.41 82.46
CA ASP A 835 -62.99 61.00 82.43
C ASP A 835 -63.45 60.51 83.81
N GLY A 836 -62.57 59.89 84.61
CA GLY A 836 -62.80 59.58 86.01
C GLY A 836 -62.93 60.81 86.92
N ALA A 837 -62.17 61.88 86.64
CA ALA A 837 -62.19 63.13 87.39
C ALA A 837 -63.29 64.12 86.97
N TYR A 838 -63.73 64.09 85.70
CA TYR A 838 -64.64 65.10 85.11
C TYR A 838 -65.93 64.55 84.46
N GLY A 839 -66.12 63.24 84.41
CA GLY A 839 -67.38 62.60 84.00
C GLY A 839 -67.67 62.62 82.50
N SER A 840 -68.44 61.62 82.06
CA SER A 840 -68.66 61.28 80.65
C SER A 840 -69.15 62.43 79.76
N ARG A 841 -68.56 62.55 78.56
CA ARG A 841 -68.87 63.58 77.54
C ARG A 841 -70.35 63.76 77.20
N SER A 842 -71.21 62.75 77.42
CA SER A 842 -72.66 62.85 77.20
C SER A 842 -73.33 63.98 77.99
N GLN A 843 -72.80 64.37 79.15
CA GLN A 843 -73.31 65.51 79.93
C GLN A 843 -72.75 66.87 79.50
N ARG A 844 -71.79 66.93 78.57
CA ARG A 844 -71.15 68.17 78.09
C ARG A 844 -71.44 68.51 76.62
N ALA A 845 -72.20 67.68 75.91
CA ALA A 845 -72.58 67.88 74.50
C ALA A 845 -73.60 69.03 74.24
N ALA A 846 -73.92 69.85 75.25
CA ALA A 846 -74.89 70.95 75.17
C ALA A 846 -74.27 72.35 74.94
N ALA A 847 -72.94 72.45 74.86
CA ALA A 847 -72.22 73.72 74.70
C ALA A 847 -71.28 73.69 73.47
N VAL A 848 -71.80 74.08 72.31
CA VAL A 848 -71.00 74.23 71.07
C VAL A 848 -70.14 75.49 71.19
N ASN A 849 -68.83 75.36 70.99
CA ASN A 849 -67.85 76.40 71.30
C ASN A 849 -67.21 76.95 70.00
N PRO A 850 -67.38 78.24 69.64
CA PRO A 850 -67.06 78.76 68.30
C PRO A 850 -65.56 78.82 67.95
N ALA A 851 -64.66 78.49 68.89
CA ALA A 851 -63.23 78.33 68.60
C ALA A 851 -62.97 77.16 67.64
N ILE A 852 -63.67 76.03 67.82
CA ILE A 852 -63.44 74.79 67.07
C ILE A 852 -63.79 74.97 65.58
N GLN A 853 -64.77 75.83 65.25
CA GLN A 853 -65.11 76.15 63.87
C GLN A 853 -63.99 76.95 63.18
N LYS A 854 -63.29 77.84 63.89
CA LYS A 854 -62.12 78.55 63.34
C LYS A 854 -60.92 77.63 63.14
N GLU A 855 -60.70 76.68 64.04
CA GLU A 855 -59.67 75.65 63.85
C GLU A 855 -59.96 74.77 62.63
N LEU A 856 -61.24 74.43 62.38
CA LEU A 856 -61.66 73.75 61.15
C LEU A 856 -61.48 74.60 59.89
N GLU A 857 -61.71 75.91 59.94
CA GLU A 857 -61.44 76.84 58.83
C GLU A 857 -59.92 76.96 58.52
N VAL A 858 -59.07 76.95 59.55
CA VAL A 858 -57.60 76.91 59.40
C VAL A 858 -57.12 75.54 58.87
N LEU A 859 -57.72 74.44 59.34
CA LEU A 859 -57.36 73.10 58.85
C LEU A 859 -57.85 72.83 57.43
N THR A 860 -59.00 73.37 57.01
CA THR A 860 -59.48 73.24 55.62
C THR A 860 -58.67 74.09 54.65
N THR A 861 -58.29 75.31 55.02
CA THR A 861 -57.35 76.12 54.22
C THR A 861 -55.97 75.47 54.11
N ARG A 862 -55.42 74.92 55.19
CA ARG A 862 -54.14 74.18 55.14
C ARG A 862 -54.22 72.89 54.31
N ASN A 863 -55.35 72.19 54.30
CA ASN A 863 -55.58 71.06 53.39
C ASN A 863 -55.70 71.51 51.93
N LEU A 864 -56.25 72.70 51.65
CA LEU A 864 -56.30 73.26 50.29
C LEU A 864 -54.90 73.61 49.78
N GLU A 865 -54.04 74.18 50.63
CA GLU A 865 -52.64 74.45 50.33
C GLU A 865 -51.87 73.14 50.07
N LEU A 866 -51.98 72.13 50.95
CA LEU A 866 -51.35 70.83 50.75
C LEU A 866 -51.85 70.10 49.49
N ALA A 867 -53.14 70.26 49.13
CA ALA A 867 -53.67 69.73 47.88
C ALA A 867 -53.10 70.46 46.64
N GLN A 868 -52.82 71.77 46.74
CA GLN A 868 -52.14 72.53 45.68
C GLN A 868 -50.65 72.18 45.59
N GLU A 869 -49.95 71.99 46.71
CA GLU A 869 -48.56 71.52 46.75
C GLU A 869 -48.45 70.09 46.17
N LEU A 870 -49.36 69.17 46.53
CA LEU A 870 -49.43 67.85 45.90
C LEU A 870 -49.76 67.94 44.40
N ALA A 871 -50.59 68.88 43.98
CA ALA A 871 -50.88 69.10 42.56
C ALA A 871 -49.66 69.65 41.79
N THR A 872 -48.85 70.54 42.39
CA THR A 872 -47.63 71.04 41.74
C THR A 872 -46.51 70.00 41.74
N PHE A 873 -46.35 69.17 42.78
CA PHE A 873 -45.46 68.01 42.75
C PHE A 873 -45.88 66.97 41.69
N LYS A 874 -47.20 66.79 41.47
CA LYS A 874 -47.74 65.88 40.45
C LYS A 874 -47.76 66.46 39.03
N ALA A 875 -47.62 67.78 38.88
CA ALA A 875 -47.45 68.50 37.61
C ALA A 875 -45.97 68.81 37.28
N GLY A 876 -45.06 68.66 38.25
CA GLY A 876 -43.62 68.64 38.02
C GLY A 876 -43.25 67.54 37.02
N LYS A 877 -42.25 67.80 36.17
CA LYS A 877 -41.84 66.86 35.12
C LYS A 877 -41.53 65.48 35.74
N PRO A 878 -42.00 64.38 35.12
CA PRO A 878 -41.79 63.06 35.70
C PRO A 878 -40.30 62.70 35.69
N VAL A 879 -39.77 62.38 36.88
CA VAL A 879 -38.46 61.70 37.05
C VAL A 879 -38.45 60.34 36.34
N ASN A 880 -39.62 59.81 35.99
CA ASN A 880 -39.79 58.65 35.12
C ASN A 880 -39.39 58.84 33.64
N SER A 881 -38.77 59.95 33.20
CA SER A 881 -38.33 60.05 31.78
C SER A 881 -37.39 58.91 31.38
N ASP A 882 -36.48 58.52 32.27
CA ASP A 882 -35.45 57.53 31.97
C ASP A 882 -35.89 56.10 32.30
N THR A 883 -36.84 55.91 33.23
CA THR A 883 -37.54 54.63 33.39
C THR A 883 -38.50 54.37 32.24
N GLN A 884 -39.22 55.38 31.73
CA GLN A 884 -40.06 55.26 30.54
C GLN A 884 -39.23 54.92 29.30
N ARG A 885 -38.05 55.53 29.14
CA ARG A 885 -37.07 55.14 28.11
C ARG A 885 -36.59 53.70 28.30
N ARG A 886 -36.19 53.31 29.51
CA ARG A 886 -35.76 51.93 29.82
C ARG A 886 -36.85 50.91 29.47
N VAL A 887 -38.10 51.21 29.82
CA VAL A 887 -39.27 50.39 29.46
C VAL A 887 -39.45 50.34 27.94
N GLN A 888 -39.37 51.45 27.22
CA GLN A 888 -39.47 51.48 25.76
C GLN A 888 -38.31 50.74 25.06
N THR A 889 -37.10 50.75 25.63
CA THR A 889 -35.96 49.98 25.12
C THR A 889 -36.17 48.49 25.37
N LEU A 890 -36.55 48.08 26.59
CA LEU A 890 -36.87 46.69 26.91
C LEU A 890 -38.06 46.16 26.11
N GLU A 891 -39.09 46.98 25.89
CA GLU A 891 -40.22 46.68 25.00
C GLU A 891 -39.81 46.50 23.53
N LYS A 892 -38.72 47.16 23.09
CA LYS A 892 -38.18 47.00 21.73
C LYS A 892 -37.35 45.73 21.65
N GLU A 893 -36.40 45.55 22.57
CA GLU A 893 -35.55 44.37 22.69
C GLU A 893 -36.39 43.09 22.81
N LEU A 894 -37.46 43.11 23.62
CA LEU A 894 -38.35 41.97 23.83
C LEU A 894 -39.23 41.66 22.60
N ARG A 895 -39.57 42.67 21.77
CA ARG A 895 -40.19 42.43 20.45
C ARG A 895 -39.18 41.81 19.48
N GLU A 896 -37.97 42.36 19.41
CA GLU A 896 -36.91 41.85 18.52
C GLU A 896 -36.55 40.39 18.86
N THR A 897 -36.45 40.03 20.15
CA THR A 897 -36.29 38.61 20.54
C THR A 897 -37.49 37.74 20.17
N ILE A 898 -38.72 38.25 20.24
CA ILE A 898 -39.93 37.50 19.82
C ILE A 898 -39.90 37.26 18.30
N ASP A 899 -39.53 38.26 17.51
CA ASP A 899 -39.39 38.13 16.05
C ASP A 899 -38.28 37.13 15.68
N ASP A 900 -37.15 37.13 16.41
CA ASP A 900 -36.08 36.14 16.28
C ASP A 900 -36.52 34.72 16.70
N TYR A 901 -37.28 34.58 17.80
CA TYR A 901 -37.85 33.28 18.19
C TYR A 901 -38.89 32.78 17.18
N GLU A 902 -39.69 33.66 16.59
CA GLU A 902 -40.58 33.32 15.47
C GLU A 902 -39.78 32.87 14.24
N ALA A 903 -38.69 33.55 13.90
CA ALA A 903 -37.82 33.18 12.78
C ALA A 903 -37.13 31.82 13.02
N MET A 904 -36.59 31.60 14.21
CA MET A 904 -35.99 30.32 14.62
C MET A 904 -37.02 29.20 14.58
N THR A 905 -38.24 29.43 15.10
CA THR A 905 -39.33 28.43 15.07
C THR A 905 -39.73 28.08 13.64
N LYS A 906 -39.83 29.07 12.73
CA LYS A 906 -40.11 28.84 11.30
C LYS A 906 -39.00 28.01 10.67
N ALA A 907 -37.73 28.32 10.94
CA ALA A 907 -36.58 27.56 10.45
C ALA A 907 -36.54 26.12 11.01
N SER A 908 -36.82 25.89 12.30
CA SER A 908 -36.91 24.54 12.88
C SER A 908 -38.02 23.70 12.23
N ILE A 909 -39.17 24.32 11.93
CA ILE A 909 -40.27 23.67 11.21
C ILE A 909 -39.88 23.36 9.75
N GLU A 910 -39.02 24.15 9.12
CA GLU A 910 -38.48 23.87 7.78
C GLU A 910 -37.44 22.75 7.80
N PHE A 911 -36.51 22.75 8.76
CA PHE A 911 -35.54 21.65 8.92
C PHE A 911 -36.22 20.31 9.23
N GLU A 912 -37.26 20.28 10.08
CA GLU A 912 -37.98 19.02 10.34
C GLU A 912 -38.74 18.54 9.09
N LYS A 913 -39.31 19.43 8.27
CA LYS A 913 -39.89 19.08 6.96
C LYS A 913 -38.85 18.56 5.96
N GLU A 914 -37.62 19.07 6.00
CA GLU A 914 -36.54 18.54 5.17
C GLU A 914 -36.06 17.18 5.66
N ARG A 915 -35.97 17.00 6.98
CA ARG A 915 -35.71 15.71 7.61
C ARG A 915 -36.80 14.68 7.28
N GLU A 916 -38.10 15.03 7.35
CA GLU A 916 -39.21 14.17 6.89
C GLU A 916 -39.01 13.72 5.43
N ARG A 917 -38.60 14.62 4.53
CA ARG A 917 -38.30 14.26 3.12
C ARG A 917 -37.11 13.30 3.02
N PHE A 918 -36.07 13.48 3.82
CA PHE A 918 -34.92 12.57 3.84
C PHE A 918 -35.28 11.21 4.44
N GLU A 919 -36.09 11.16 5.50
CA GLU A 919 -36.59 9.90 6.08
C GLU A 919 -37.47 9.14 5.07
N ILE A 920 -38.38 9.83 4.37
CA ILE A 920 -39.18 9.26 3.27
C ILE A 920 -38.29 8.74 2.12
N LEU A 921 -37.23 9.46 1.76
CA LEU A 921 -36.29 9.02 0.72
C LEU A 921 -35.46 7.80 1.17
N ILE A 922 -35.04 7.75 2.43
CA ILE A 922 -34.32 6.63 3.02
C ILE A 922 -35.22 5.38 3.02
N ASP A 923 -36.49 5.51 3.38
CA ASP A 923 -37.43 4.38 3.36
C ASP A 923 -37.76 3.92 1.93
N GLN A 924 -37.92 4.84 0.96
CA GLN A 924 -38.01 4.46 -0.46
C GLN A 924 -36.78 3.72 -0.98
N LEU A 925 -35.57 4.08 -0.50
CA LEU A 925 -34.34 3.37 -0.84
C LEU A 925 -34.26 2.00 -0.14
N ARG A 926 -34.72 1.87 1.11
CA ARG A 926 -34.83 0.59 1.84
C ARG A 926 -35.81 -0.36 1.17
N ASP A 927 -37.03 0.11 0.85
CA ASP A 927 -38.05 -0.67 0.12
C ASP A 927 -37.50 -1.19 -1.21
N ARG A 928 -36.78 -0.32 -1.95
CA ARG A 928 -36.16 -0.69 -3.22
C ARG A 928 -35.00 -1.67 -3.06
N SER A 929 -34.25 -1.59 -1.96
CA SER A 929 -33.23 -2.58 -1.60
C SER A 929 -33.86 -3.92 -1.23
N GLU A 930 -34.92 -3.97 -0.41
CA GLU A 930 -35.64 -5.21 -0.11
C GLU A 930 -36.25 -5.82 -1.38
N GLN A 931 -36.84 -5.01 -2.27
CA GLN A 931 -37.36 -5.49 -3.56
C GLN A 931 -36.27 -6.08 -4.47
N LEU A 932 -35.07 -5.47 -4.51
CA LEU A 932 -33.94 -6.03 -5.26
C LEU A 932 -33.40 -7.29 -4.60
N GLU A 933 -33.41 -7.38 -3.27
CA GLU A 933 -33.06 -8.61 -2.54
C GLU A 933 -34.11 -9.71 -2.73
N THR A 934 -35.40 -9.43 -2.75
CA THR A 934 -36.43 -10.45 -3.04
C THR A 934 -36.29 -10.94 -4.48
N GLN A 935 -36.16 -10.04 -5.47
CA GLN A 935 -35.91 -10.41 -6.86
C GLN A 935 -34.63 -11.24 -7.02
N LEU A 936 -33.53 -10.86 -6.38
CA LEU A 936 -32.26 -11.61 -6.46
C LEU A 936 -32.35 -12.97 -5.75
N ASN A 937 -33.14 -13.09 -4.69
CA ASN A 937 -33.42 -14.37 -4.04
C ASN A 937 -34.42 -15.24 -4.83
N GLU A 938 -35.40 -14.65 -5.50
CA GLU A 938 -36.36 -15.31 -6.39
C GLU A 938 -35.69 -15.82 -7.67
N GLU A 939 -34.80 -15.02 -8.28
CA GLU A 939 -33.88 -15.46 -9.33
C GLU A 939 -33.03 -16.64 -8.83
N ARG A 940 -32.33 -16.51 -7.69
CA ARG A 940 -31.56 -17.63 -7.11
C ARG A 940 -32.39 -18.89 -6.90
N ILE A 941 -33.63 -18.76 -6.43
CA ILE A 941 -34.56 -19.90 -6.25
C ILE A 941 -35.01 -20.46 -7.60
N THR A 942 -35.23 -19.61 -8.61
CA THR A 942 -35.57 -20.02 -9.98
C THR A 942 -34.42 -20.78 -10.62
N TRP A 943 -33.18 -20.31 -10.49
CA TRP A 943 -31.98 -21.04 -10.93
C TRP A 943 -31.81 -22.37 -10.18
N MET A 944 -32.04 -22.43 -8.86
CA MET A 944 -32.01 -23.70 -8.12
C MET A 944 -33.10 -24.67 -8.59
N GLY A 945 -34.34 -24.21 -8.80
CA GLY A 945 -35.46 -25.05 -9.28
C GLY A 945 -35.30 -25.50 -10.73
N MET A 946 -34.75 -24.64 -11.59
CA MET A 946 -34.48 -24.94 -13.00
C MET A 946 -33.29 -25.90 -13.18
N HIS A 947 -32.44 -26.07 -12.16
CA HIS A 947 -31.44 -27.14 -12.08
C HIS A 947 -31.98 -28.46 -11.49
N THR A 948 -33.24 -28.53 -11.04
CA THR A 948 -33.85 -29.77 -10.50
C THR A 948 -35.01 -30.29 -11.37
N ALA A 949 -34.70 -30.69 -12.60
CA ALA A 949 -35.66 -31.30 -13.52
C ALA A 949 -35.09 -32.53 -14.28
N PRO A 950 -35.12 -33.74 -13.68
CA PRO A 950 -34.79 -34.99 -14.38
C PRO A 950 -36.01 -35.57 -15.09
N MET A 951 -35.77 -36.23 -16.23
CA MET A 951 -36.78 -36.99 -16.98
C MET A 951 -37.03 -38.36 -16.31
N GLY A 952 -38.29 -38.80 -16.24
CA GLY A 952 -38.63 -40.22 -16.05
C GLY A 952 -39.01 -40.70 -14.64
N ARG A 953 -40.30 -40.63 -14.32
CA ARG A 953 -41.17 -41.80 -14.02
C ARG A 953 -40.56 -42.93 -13.17
N ASP A 954 -41.05 -43.28 -11.98
CA ASP A 954 -42.45 -43.61 -11.60
C ASP A 954 -42.80 -43.10 -10.17
N GLY A 955 -44.07 -43.22 -9.76
CA GLY A 955 -44.57 -42.58 -8.53
C GLY A 955 -44.78 -43.50 -7.32
N THR A 956 -44.59 -42.93 -6.12
CA THR A 956 -45.46 -43.18 -4.96
C THR A 956 -45.35 -42.04 -3.95
N THR A 957 -46.39 -41.85 -3.14
CA THR A 957 -46.53 -40.74 -2.18
C THR A 957 -45.62 -40.89 -0.95
N TYR A 958 -44.95 -39.82 -0.55
CA TYR A 958 -45.03 -39.31 0.83
C TYR A 958 -44.72 -37.81 0.87
N GLU A 959 -45.53 -37.06 1.64
CA GLU A 959 -45.34 -35.63 1.84
C GLU A 959 -44.14 -35.39 2.75
N THR A 960 -43.02 -34.94 2.19
CA THR A 960 -41.99 -34.27 2.98
C THR A 960 -42.23 -32.76 2.86
N THR A 961 -42.55 -32.11 3.99
CA THR A 961 -42.86 -30.69 4.05
C THR A 961 -41.67 -29.90 3.52
N SER A 962 -41.78 -29.40 2.27
CA SER A 962 -40.64 -28.83 1.54
C SER A 962 -39.93 -27.78 2.39
N THR A 963 -38.60 -27.78 2.37
CA THR A 963 -37.77 -26.80 3.08
C THR A 963 -38.09 -25.37 2.64
N MET A 964 -38.66 -25.17 1.44
CA MET A 964 -39.23 -23.89 1.00
C MET A 964 -40.47 -23.48 1.81
N VAL A 965 -41.39 -24.42 2.10
CA VAL A 965 -42.57 -24.18 2.96
C VAL A 965 -42.12 -23.89 4.38
N LEU A 966 -41.23 -24.71 4.95
CA LEU A 966 -40.71 -24.49 6.31
C LEU A 966 -39.96 -23.16 6.44
N LYS A 967 -39.16 -22.77 5.43
CA LYS A 967 -38.45 -21.48 5.41
C LYS A 967 -39.40 -20.29 5.21
N ASN A 968 -40.48 -20.46 4.45
CA ASN A 968 -41.49 -19.42 4.27
C ASN A 968 -42.39 -19.26 5.50
N GLU A 969 -42.80 -20.36 6.15
CA GLU A 969 -43.52 -20.34 7.41
C GLU A 969 -42.64 -19.82 8.56
N PHE A 970 -41.34 -20.12 8.59
CA PHE A 970 -40.41 -19.49 9.54
C PHE A 970 -40.23 -17.98 9.27
N LYS A 971 -40.09 -17.55 8.01
CA LYS A 971 -40.08 -16.12 7.66
C LYS A 971 -41.38 -15.43 8.03
N LYS A 972 -42.52 -16.09 7.82
CA LYS A 972 -43.87 -15.61 8.19
C LYS A 972 -44.01 -15.48 9.70
N MET A 973 -43.72 -16.54 10.46
CA MET A 973 -43.61 -16.53 11.94
C MET A 973 -42.74 -15.36 12.43
N MET A 974 -41.55 -15.16 11.85
CA MET A 974 -40.67 -14.05 12.24
C MET A 974 -41.20 -12.65 11.89
N ARG A 975 -42.11 -12.51 10.90
CA ARG A 975 -42.86 -11.26 10.69
C ARG A 975 -44.03 -11.15 11.67
N ASP A 976 -44.78 -12.22 11.85
CA ASP A 976 -45.97 -12.27 12.69
C ASP A 976 -45.62 -12.01 14.16
N THR A 977 -44.56 -12.61 14.70
CA THR A 977 -44.04 -12.32 16.04
C THR A 977 -43.52 -10.89 16.19
N ARG A 978 -42.95 -10.28 15.13
CA ARG A 978 -42.57 -8.84 15.16
C ARG A 978 -43.82 -7.94 15.17
N ALA A 979 -44.82 -8.27 14.36
CA ALA A 979 -46.09 -7.55 14.33
C ALA A 979 -46.88 -7.71 15.63
N GLU A 980 -46.85 -8.89 16.24
CA GLU A 980 -47.46 -9.18 17.53
C GLU A 980 -46.74 -8.45 18.68
N ASN A 981 -45.41 -8.49 18.74
CA ASN A 981 -44.65 -7.69 19.71
C ASN A 981 -44.88 -6.18 19.54
N MET A 982 -44.96 -5.68 18.31
CA MET A 982 -45.32 -4.28 18.02
C MET A 982 -46.76 -3.95 18.45
N LYS A 983 -47.69 -4.90 18.31
CA LYS A 983 -49.09 -4.76 18.75
C LYS A 983 -49.21 -4.81 20.27
N ILE A 984 -48.44 -5.66 20.95
CA ILE A 984 -48.33 -5.72 22.42
C ILE A 984 -47.75 -4.41 22.93
N LEU A 985 -46.66 -3.90 22.35
CA LEU A 985 -46.07 -2.61 22.73
C LEU A 985 -47.05 -1.45 22.55
N LYS A 986 -47.82 -1.42 21.46
CA LYS A 986 -48.88 -0.41 21.25
C LYS A 986 -50.02 -0.55 22.26
N ALA A 987 -50.46 -1.77 22.57
CA ALA A 987 -51.47 -2.02 23.60
C ALA A 987 -50.97 -1.60 24.99
N GLU A 988 -49.68 -1.85 25.31
CA GLU A 988 -49.05 -1.40 26.55
C GLU A 988 -48.97 0.14 26.61
N GLN A 989 -48.62 0.81 25.52
CA GLN A 989 -48.61 2.27 25.43
C GLN A 989 -50.03 2.87 25.52
N GLU A 990 -51.05 2.20 24.98
CA GLU A 990 -52.45 2.58 25.17
C GLU A 990 -52.92 2.39 26.61
N GLU A 991 -52.57 1.28 27.27
CA GLU A 991 -52.88 1.06 28.69
C GLU A 991 -52.12 2.01 29.60
N ARG A 992 -50.83 2.31 29.33
CA ARG A 992 -50.10 3.38 30.01
C ARG A 992 -50.83 4.72 29.86
N ARG A 993 -51.27 5.09 28.66
CA ARG A 993 -52.09 6.31 28.43
C ARG A 993 -53.45 6.27 29.14
N ARG A 994 -54.13 5.12 29.22
CA ARG A 994 -55.38 4.95 29.98
C ARG A 994 -55.14 5.11 31.48
N LEU A 995 -54.08 4.50 32.02
CA LEU A 995 -53.67 4.61 33.42
C LEU A 995 -53.18 6.01 33.78
N GLU A 996 -52.42 6.68 32.91
CA GLU A 996 -52.05 8.10 33.06
C GLU A 996 -53.29 9.01 33.04
N THR A 997 -54.27 8.73 32.18
CA THR A 997 -55.54 9.47 32.13
C THR A 997 -56.36 9.23 33.40
N LEU A 998 -56.43 8.00 33.90
CA LEU A 998 -57.05 7.67 35.19
C LEU A 998 -56.31 8.30 36.37
N LEU A 999 -54.97 8.34 36.37
CA LEU A 999 -54.16 9.01 37.40
C LEU A 999 -54.32 10.53 37.33
N ARG A 1000 -54.39 11.13 36.15
CA ARG A 1000 -54.74 12.56 35.98
C ARG A 1000 -56.15 12.85 36.49
N ASN A 1001 -57.12 11.99 36.20
CA ASN A 1001 -58.49 12.13 36.69
C ASN A 1001 -58.59 11.92 38.21
N LEU A 1002 -57.89 10.95 38.78
CA LEU A 1002 -57.81 10.72 40.23
C LEU A 1002 -57.07 11.85 40.96
N LYS A 1003 -56.00 12.41 40.37
CA LYS A 1003 -55.31 13.60 40.88
C LYS A 1003 -56.20 14.84 40.77
N LYS A 1004 -57.02 14.96 39.73
CA LYS A 1004 -58.03 16.01 39.58
C LYS A 1004 -59.20 15.84 40.54
N GLU A 1005 -59.62 14.61 40.85
CA GLU A 1005 -60.56 14.31 41.93
C GLU A 1005 -59.97 14.59 43.32
N GLN A 1006 -58.68 14.29 43.55
CA GLN A 1006 -58.01 14.65 44.80
C GLN A 1006 -57.91 16.16 44.95
N ALA A 1007 -57.58 16.90 43.89
CA ALA A 1007 -57.59 18.37 43.89
C ALA A 1007 -59.02 18.93 44.08
N SER A 1008 -60.05 18.28 43.53
CA SER A 1008 -61.46 18.65 43.72
C SER A 1008 -61.95 18.36 45.16
N LYS A 1009 -61.53 17.24 45.75
CA LYS A 1009 -61.80 16.87 47.15
C LYS A 1009 -60.97 17.71 48.13
N ALA A 1010 -59.81 18.21 47.71
CA ALA A 1010 -59.02 19.24 48.39
C ALA A 1010 -59.58 20.66 48.16
N GLY A 1011 -60.91 20.81 48.30
CA GLY A 1011 -61.55 22.12 48.41
C GLY A 1011 -61.03 22.90 49.62
N PRO A 1012 -61.10 24.25 49.59
CA PRO A 1012 -60.33 25.09 50.51
C PRO A 1012 -60.89 25.08 51.94
N ASN A 1013 -60.33 24.23 52.80
CA ASN A 1013 -60.68 24.22 54.24
C ASN A 1013 -59.61 23.63 55.19
N GLN A 1014 -58.33 23.58 54.77
CA GLN A 1014 -57.21 23.18 55.65
C GLN A 1014 -56.01 24.14 55.57
N THR A 1015 -56.25 25.40 55.94
CA THR A 1015 -55.19 26.25 56.51
C THR A 1015 -54.84 25.73 57.91
N VAL A 1016 -53.95 24.74 57.99
CA VAL A 1016 -53.43 24.22 59.26
C VAL A 1016 -51.98 24.65 59.43
N THR A 1017 -51.77 25.46 60.45
CA THR A 1017 -50.50 26.01 60.91
C THR A 1017 -49.46 24.93 61.22
N ALA A 1018 -48.26 25.04 60.65
CA ALA A 1018 -47.06 24.38 61.14
C ALA A 1018 -45.81 25.23 60.81
N LEU A 1019 -44.93 25.32 61.81
CA LEU A 1019 -43.67 26.07 61.91
C LEU A 1019 -42.76 25.98 60.67
#